data_AF-A0A0P7WU58-F1
#
_entry.id   AF-A0A0P7WU58-F1
#
_cell.length_a   1.000
_cell.length_b   1.000
_cell.length_c   1.000
_cell.angle_alpha   90.00
_cell.angle_beta   90.00
_cell.angle_gamma   90.00
#
_symmetry.space_group_name_H-M   'P 1'
#
loop_
_entity.id
_entity.type
_entity.pdbx_description
1 polymer ?
#
loop_
_entity_poly.entity_id
_entity_poly.type
_entity_poly.pdbx_seq_one_letter_code
_entity_poly.pdbx_strand_id
1 'polypeptide(L)'
;MAVSNSEQLKFTAGSTSQQRRRSETSPHPSLYFDRADVQLLRQRSTTTHNHIFKIIRTAVATMLSNIPLYLPPVNHEEFASKWNEIYGNNLPPLALYCLICPEDTPAFQFLVKYMDRMADYPDWMVNSAPNDEVPMAHSLTGFATAFDFIYPSLDKQQRERYLKKIRLVTEQLYELSKYRSWGKQFLQNHQTTNILAILIGAIVAGMHKDPETIIWKQVSINYMEKTMFLLNHVVDGSLDEGVAYGSYTAKSITQYVFLAQRHFNVSNTQNNWLRAHFWFYYATLLPGFQRTVGIADSNYNWFYGPESQLIFLDSFVLHNGTGNWLAQQIRKHRPKDGPMGQSSAQRWATLHTEYIWYDAHLVPQPPPGFGKARTHIFPNWGVVTYGAGLPSGQDNTFVSFKSGKLGGRAVYDIVHAKLYSWVDGWSNFNPGHEHPDQNSFTFAPNGQVFVSEALYGPKYSYLNNVLVFSPSPTSQCNEPWEGQLGECARWLRWTDKEVGNVAGEIIAVSTHEDLMFVSGESAPAYSSAMKLKSVYRALVLLNSQTLLVVDHVEKQSDSPVNTFSAFFHNLDIDFKYVPYRSMEKYNGALMDVWDAHYKMFWLDDQGASPTGQIQETEQAAEFKKSNCDQILCGMKWKGKTSESPATTKAKPYDRHHILLPTVVITTLPGSGAEILKHLFYNSSDFLYIMVPTEHVDVPETEFDFDSLVDACEWSTLDARQGQFRIIQGWLRSLVYSTRLHLQNIQLHESNKAKHALRGGISKRTRIRWKEPVFEQKTWSKRSLDRDVEYIRELRQHLNQNPNARVVLNLRSGSWALKLPFIQEVIGSSMRAIYVVRDPRAWVYVMLYSSKPSLYSLKNIPQHLALIFQENSGRNKCPGLRVEFRVLKRVLTLSKTNPVLVLAHLWLAHTASALRVHDSLPTDSYLRVKFEDIVHFPQETAELIHSFLGVPVTPATLNQLMLTTSTNLYSLMYEGDISPSNINAWRRNMPQKEIRIIEDTCWFVMKRLGYSRFVS
;
A
#
# COMPACT_ATOMS: atom_id res chain seq x y z
N MET A 1 -24.88 45.60 -35.60
CA MET A 1 -25.94 44.68 -36.08
C MET A 1 -25.28 43.39 -36.52
N ALA A 2 -25.34 42.36 -35.69
CA ALA A 2 -25.14 40.96 -36.04
C ALA A 2 -25.70 40.16 -34.85
N VAL A 3 -26.62 39.26 -35.15
CA VAL A 3 -27.44 38.51 -34.19
C VAL A 3 -26.62 37.34 -33.64
N SER A 4 -26.49 37.28 -32.32
CA SER A 4 -25.93 36.15 -31.56
C SER A 4 -27.07 35.39 -30.89
N ASN A 5 -27.21 34.08 -31.17
CA ASN A 5 -28.06 33.18 -30.39
C ASN A 5 -27.18 32.12 -29.71
N SER A 6 -26.90 32.36 -28.44
CA SER A 6 -26.43 31.38 -27.47
C SER A 6 -27.59 31.10 -26.50
N GLU A 7 -28.25 29.94 -26.61
CA GLU A 7 -29.19 29.50 -25.58
C GLU A 7 -28.44 28.82 -24.44
N GLN A 8 -28.48 29.50 -23.29
CA GLN A 8 -27.98 29.04 -22.00
C GLN A 8 -28.94 28.01 -21.40
N LEU A 9 -28.43 26.82 -21.10
CA LEU A 9 -29.02 25.86 -20.16
C LEU A 9 -29.04 26.47 -18.75
N LYS A 10 -30.22 26.93 -18.32
CA LYS A 10 -30.47 27.39 -16.96
C LYS A 10 -30.59 26.19 -16.01
N PHE A 11 -29.67 26.14 -15.05
CA PHE A 11 -29.81 25.40 -13.80
C PHE A 11 -31.01 25.95 -13.00
N THR A 12 -32.03 25.13 -12.78
CA THR A 12 -33.05 25.37 -11.74
C THR A 12 -32.70 24.55 -10.49
N ALA A 13 -32.10 25.22 -9.51
CA ALA A 13 -32.05 24.78 -8.13
C ALA A 13 -33.33 25.28 -7.42
N GLY A 14 -34.12 24.36 -6.84
CA GLY A 14 -35.23 24.73 -5.96
C GLY A 14 -36.42 23.76 -6.00
N SER A 15 -36.67 23.12 -4.86
CA SER A 15 -37.87 22.37 -4.46
C SER A 15 -38.14 20.98 -5.10
N THR A 16 -37.48 19.95 -4.58
CA THR A 16 -38.02 18.57 -4.61
C THR A 16 -37.81 17.81 -3.28
N SER A 17 -37.69 18.52 -2.14
CA SER A 17 -37.52 17.89 -0.82
C SER A 17 -38.83 17.50 -0.10
N GLN A 18 -40.01 17.60 -0.74
CA GLN A 18 -41.29 17.31 -0.06
C GLN A 18 -42.32 16.49 -0.85
N GLN A 19 -41.90 15.65 -1.79
CA GLN A 19 -42.81 14.70 -2.47
C GLN A 19 -42.31 13.24 -2.54
N ARG A 20 -41.48 12.81 -1.58
CA ARG A 20 -41.32 11.37 -1.26
C ARG A 20 -42.14 11.02 -0.02
N ARG A 21 -43.47 11.08 -0.13
CA ARG A 21 -44.36 10.44 0.85
C ARG A 21 -44.76 9.06 0.33
N ARG A 22 -44.17 8.05 0.97
CA ARG A 22 -44.72 6.71 1.27
C ARG A 22 -45.42 5.97 0.12
N SER A 23 -44.63 5.19 -0.62
CA SER A 23 -44.93 3.76 -0.75
C SER A 23 -43.86 3.00 0.03
N GLU A 24 -44.18 1.85 0.63
CA GLU A 24 -43.17 0.97 1.25
C GLU A 24 -42.20 0.47 0.16
N THR A 25 -41.16 1.25 -0.14
CA THR A 25 -40.17 0.90 -1.16
C THR A 25 -39.14 -0.05 -0.55
N SER A 26 -39.20 -1.32 -0.94
CA SER A 26 -38.15 -2.34 -0.69
C SER A 26 -36.74 -1.74 -0.84
N PRO A 27 -35.81 -1.97 0.09
CA PRO A 27 -34.45 -1.43 0.04
C PRO A 27 -33.55 -2.07 -1.04
N HIS A 28 -34.05 -3.09 -1.76
CA HIS A 28 -33.31 -3.86 -2.77
C HIS A 28 -34.07 -3.97 -4.11
N PRO A 29 -33.38 -4.17 -5.24
CA PRO A 29 -31.91 -4.16 -5.40
C PRO A 29 -31.29 -2.78 -5.21
N SER A 30 -30.05 -2.73 -4.74
CA SER A 30 -29.31 -1.48 -4.49
C SER A 30 -27.81 -1.58 -4.75
N LEU A 31 -27.24 -2.81 -4.75
CA LEU A 31 -25.81 -3.03 -4.77
C LEU A 31 -25.18 -2.47 -6.06
N TYR A 32 -25.67 -2.92 -7.22
CA TYR A 32 -25.15 -2.49 -8.53
C TYR A 32 -26.06 -1.52 -9.27
N PHE A 33 -27.36 -1.60 -9.04
CA PHE A 33 -28.39 -0.82 -9.70
C PHE A 33 -29.60 -0.71 -8.76
N ASP A 34 -30.49 0.25 -9.02
CA ASP A 34 -31.70 0.44 -8.23
C ASP A 34 -32.86 -0.38 -8.80
N ARG A 35 -33.90 -0.60 -7.98
CA ARG A 35 -35.13 -1.26 -8.44
C ARG A 35 -35.75 -0.62 -9.70
N ALA A 36 -35.59 0.69 -9.87
CA ALA A 36 -36.09 1.40 -11.04
C ALA A 36 -35.37 1.00 -12.35
N ASP A 37 -34.12 0.54 -12.27
CA ASP A 37 -33.30 0.20 -13.44
C ASP A 37 -33.62 -1.20 -13.99
N VAL A 38 -34.29 -2.06 -13.20
CA VAL A 38 -34.57 -3.47 -13.57
C VAL A 38 -35.34 -3.58 -14.89
N GLN A 39 -36.29 -2.68 -15.14
CA GLN A 39 -37.08 -2.70 -16.37
C GLN A 39 -36.21 -2.38 -17.60
N LEU A 40 -35.27 -1.44 -17.45
CA LEU A 40 -34.29 -1.11 -18.49
C LEU A 40 -33.31 -2.27 -18.72
N LEU A 41 -32.84 -2.93 -17.65
CA LEU A 41 -32.00 -4.13 -17.76
C LEU A 41 -32.72 -5.25 -18.52
N ARG A 42 -34.03 -5.44 -18.32
CA ARG A 42 -34.84 -6.40 -19.09
C ARG A 42 -34.98 -6.01 -20.56
N GLN A 43 -35.21 -4.73 -20.86
CA GLN A 43 -35.27 -4.27 -22.24
C GLN A 43 -33.93 -4.47 -22.97
N ARG A 44 -32.80 -4.19 -22.30
CA ARG A 44 -31.45 -4.38 -22.84
C ARG A 44 -31.14 -5.83 -23.19
N SER A 45 -31.71 -6.80 -22.49
CA SER A 45 -31.45 -8.23 -22.69
C SER A 45 -31.92 -8.74 -24.05
N THR A 46 -32.95 -8.10 -24.62
CA THR A 46 -33.48 -8.41 -25.96
C THR A 46 -32.92 -7.51 -27.06
N THR A 47 -32.26 -6.40 -26.68
CA THR A 47 -31.73 -5.38 -27.59
C THR A 47 -30.21 -5.33 -27.53
N THR A 48 -29.63 -4.30 -26.91
CA THR A 48 -28.20 -3.98 -27.02
C THR A 48 -27.28 -4.98 -26.28
N HIS A 49 -27.77 -5.63 -25.23
CA HIS A 49 -26.98 -6.55 -24.41
C HIS A 49 -27.27 -8.03 -24.73
N ASN A 50 -28.03 -8.30 -25.80
CA ASN A 50 -28.48 -9.65 -26.18
C ASN A 50 -27.31 -10.66 -26.30
N HIS A 51 -26.17 -10.22 -26.83
CA HIS A 51 -24.99 -11.06 -27.01
C HIS A 51 -24.39 -11.55 -25.67
N ILE A 52 -24.39 -10.71 -24.63
CA ILE A 52 -23.96 -11.09 -23.26
C ILE A 52 -25.06 -11.93 -22.59
N PHE A 53 -26.32 -11.51 -22.72
CA PHE A 53 -27.46 -12.19 -22.09
C PHE A 53 -27.62 -13.63 -22.58
N LYS A 54 -27.37 -13.90 -23.87
CA LYS A 54 -27.36 -15.26 -24.42
C LYS A 54 -26.41 -16.19 -23.67
N ILE A 55 -25.25 -15.69 -23.25
CA ILE A 55 -24.24 -16.48 -22.52
C ILE A 55 -24.74 -16.77 -21.11
N ILE A 56 -25.30 -15.78 -20.43
CA ILE A 56 -25.93 -15.96 -19.11
C ILE A 56 -27.04 -17.02 -19.20
N ARG A 57 -27.92 -16.93 -20.20
CA ARG A 57 -28.98 -17.90 -20.43
C ARG A 57 -28.42 -19.31 -20.69
N THR A 58 -27.37 -19.45 -21.49
CA THR A 58 -26.72 -20.75 -21.73
C THR A 58 -26.08 -21.30 -20.46
N ALA A 59 -25.48 -20.46 -19.62
CA ALA A 59 -24.93 -20.87 -18.33
C ALA A 59 -26.02 -21.45 -17.43
N VAL A 60 -27.15 -20.74 -17.28
CA VAL A 60 -28.30 -21.21 -16.48
C VAL A 60 -28.91 -22.48 -17.06
N ALA A 61 -29.09 -22.56 -18.39
CA ALA A 61 -29.57 -23.79 -19.03
C ALA A 61 -28.63 -24.98 -18.76
N THR A 62 -27.31 -24.73 -18.76
CA THR A 62 -26.31 -25.76 -18.42
C THR A 62 -26.45 -26.20 -16.96
N MET A 63 -26.65 -25.26 -16.02
CA MET A 63 -26.89 -25.58 -14.61
C MET A 63 -28.13 -26.44 -14.41
N LEU A 64 -29.24 -26.09 -15.06
CA LEU A 64 -30.51 -26.81 -14.97
C LEU A 64 -30.45 -28.19 -15.66
N SER A 65 -29.64 -28.33 -16.72
CA SER A 65 -29.45 -29.63 -17.38
C SER A 65 -28.58 -30.60 -16.58
N ASN A 66 -27.78 -30.11 -15.63
CA ASN A 66 -26.89 -30.92 -14.79
C ASN A 66 -26.95 -30.48 -13.31
N ILE A 67 -28.14 -30.56 -12.73
CA ILE A 67 -28.42 -30.15 -11.35
C ILE A 67 -27.43 -30.75 -10.32
N PRO A 68 -27.07 -32.05 -10.35
CA PRO A 68 -26.17 -32.63 -9.35
C PRO A 68 -24.78 -32.01 -9.33
N LEU A 69 -24.28 -31.52 -10.47
CA LEU A 69 -22.96 -30.91 -10.56
C LEU A 69 -22.93 -29.47 -10.02
N TYR A 70 -24.01 -28.71 -10.23
CA TYR A 70 -24.02 -27.27 -9.97
C TYR A 70 -24.70 -26.87 -8.67
N LEU A 71 -25.63 -27.69 -8.17
CA LEU A 71 -26.30 -27.40 -6.91
C LEU A 71 -25.37 -27.80 -5.74
N PRO A 72 -25.12 -26.92 -4.74
CA PRO A 72 -24.30 -27.25 -3.57
C PRO A 72 -24.77 -28.55 -2.93
N PRO A 73 -23.90 -29.48 -2.50
CA PRO A 73 -24.32 -30.80 -2.04
C PRO A 73 -25.17 -30.73 -0.76
N VAL A 74 -25.97 -31.75 -0.47
CA VAL A 74 -26.81 -31.70 0.76
C VAL A 74 -25.95 -31.76 2.02
N ASN A 75 -24.87 -32.56 2.00
CA ASN A 75 -23.94 -32.66 3.11
C ASN A 75 -22.91 -31.53 3.07
N HIS A 76 -22.74 -30.82 4.19
CA HIS A 76 -21.69 -29.81 4.36
C HIS A 76 -20.28 -30.37 4.19
N GLU A 77 -20.02 -31.60 4.64
CA GLU A 77 -18.69 -32.20 4.52
C GLU A 77 -18.27 -32.37 3.05
N GLU A 78 -19.22 -32.71 2.18
CA GLU A 78 -18.99 -32.80 0.74
C GLU A 78 -18.75 -31.40 0.15
N PHE A 79 -19.52 -30.40 0.58
CA PHE A 79 -19.33 -28.99 0.19
C PHE A 79 -17.92 -28.48 0.55
N ALA A 80 -17.42 -28.83 1.74
CA ALA A 80 -16.13 -28.39 2.26
C ALA A 80 -14.95 -29.29 1.86
N SER A 81 -15.19 -30.41 1.16
CA SER A 81 -14.16 -31.41 0.80
C SER A 81 -13.18 -30.96 -0.29
N LYS A 82 -13.62 -30.04 -1.17
CA LYS A 82 -12.85 -29.53 -2.31
C LYS A 82 -12.93 -28.02 -2.36
N TRP A 83 -12.04 -27.39 -3.14
CA TRP A 83 -12.11 -25.95 -3.40
C TRP A 83 -13.49 -25.59 -4.00
N ASN A 84 -14.26 -24.77 -3.28
CA ASN A 84 -15.71 -24.67 -3.47
C ASN A 84 -16.16 -23.29 -3.99
N GLU A 85 -15.24 -22.50 -4.55
CA GLU A 85 -15.53 -21.16 -5.12
C GLU A 85 -16.62 -21.16 -6.21
N ILE A 86 -16.79 -22.29 -6.90
CA ILE A 86 -17.84 -22.51 -7.91
C ILE A 86 -19.21 -22.11 -7.39
N TYR A 87 -19.49 -22.37 -6.12
CA TYR A 87 -20.83 -22.17 -5.59
C TYR A 87 -21.17 -20.70 -5.42
N GLY A 88 -20.21 -19.89 -4.94
CA GLY A 88 -20.33 -18.44 -4.89
C GLY A 88 -20.30 -17.81 -6.29
N ASN A 89 -19.42 -18.28 -7.17
CA ASN A 89 -19.23 -17.71 -8.51
C ASN A 89 -20.46 -17.84 -9.41
N ASN A 90 -21.21 -18.94 -9.30
CA ASN A 90 -22.36 -19.21 -10.16
C ASN A 90 -23.65 -18.51 -9.71
N LEU A 91 -23.72 -18.05 -8.45
CA LEU A 91 -24.91 -17.43 -7.88
C LEU A 91 -25.30 -16.09 -8.53
N PRO A 92 -24.40 -15.10 -8.68
CA PRO A 92 -24.74 -13.81 -9.29
C PRO A 92 -25.31 -13.88 -10.71
N PRO A 93 -24.71 -14.62 -11.68
CA PRO A 93 -25.29 -14.70 -13.02
C PRO A 93 -26.64 -15.45 -13.03
N LEU A 94 -26.83 -16.46 -12.18
CA LEU A 94 -28.11 -17.16 -12.01
C LEU A 94 -29.19 -16.23 -11.44
N ALA A 95 -28.84 -15.43 -10.43
CA ALA A 95 -29.74 -14.45 -9.83
C ALA A 95 -30.10 -13.33 -10.81
N LEU A 96 -29.14 -12.84 -11.59
CA LEU A 96 -29.38 -11.85 -12.64
C LEU A 96 -30.32 -12.40 -13.72
N TYR A 97 -30.14 -13.67 -14.13
CA TYR A 97 -31.04 -14.33 -15.06
C TYR A 97 -32.47 -14.37 -14.51
N CYS A 98 -32.67 -14.82 -13.26
CA CYS A 98 -34.00 -14.89 -12.65
C CYS A 98 -34.65 -13.50 -12.50
N LEU A 99 -33.83 -12.45 -12.25
CA LEU A 99 -34.31 -11.07 -12.21
C LEU A 99 -34.79 -10.58 -13.59
N ILE A 100 -34.09 -10.97 -14.66
CA ILE A 100 -34.41 -10.57 -16.05
C ILE A 100 -35.58 -11.41 -16.61
N CYS A 101 -35.63 -12.70 -16.31
CA CYS A 101 -36.62 -13.68 -16.77
C CYS A 101 -37.45 -14.22 -15.59
N PRO A 102 -38.32 -13.41 -14.97
CA PRO A 102 -39.10 -13.82 -13.80
C PRO A 102 -40.11 -14.95 -14.10
N GLU A 103 -40.49 -15.13 -15.36
CA GLU A 103 -41.44 -16.18 -15.80
C GLU A 103 -40.82 -17.60 -15.78
N ASP A 104 -39.49 -17.71 -15.74
CA ASP A 104 -38.77 -18.99 -15.68
C ASP A 104 -38.78 -19.53 -14.23
N THR A 105 -39.96 -20.03 -13.83
CA THR A 105 -40.17 -20.55 -12.46
C THR A 105 -39.25 -21.71 -12.09
N PRO A 106 -38.88 -22.67 -12.98
CA PRO A 106 -37.90 -23.70 -12.65
C PRO A 106 -36.51 -23.13 -12.30
N ALA A 107 -36.03 -22.13 -13.03
CA ALA A 107 -34.76 -21.47 -12.73
C ALA A 107 -34.79 -20.77 -11.36
N PHE A 108 -35.89 -20.08 -11.04
CA PHE A 108 -36.07 -19.42 -9.74
C PHE A 108 -36.13 -20.43 -8.58
N GLN A 109 -36.86 -21.54 -8.73
CA GLN A 109 -36.89 -22.62 -7.73
C GLN A 109 -35.52 -23.25 -7.51
N PHE A 110 -34.75 -23.45 -8.59
CA PHE A 110 -33.37 -23.92 -8.50
C PHE A 110 -32.50 -22.95 -7.70
N LEU A 111 -32.58 -21.65 -7.99
CA LEU A 111 -31.84 -20.60 -7.27
C LEU A 111 -32.20 -20.55 -5.77
N VAL A 112 -33.48 -20.59 -5.43
CA VAL A 112 -33.91 -20.60 -4.02
C VAL A 112 -33.38 -21.83 -3.30
N LYS A 113 -33.51 -23.03 -3.90
CA LYS A 113 -32.96 -24.27 -3.33
C LYS A 113 -31.45 -24.21 -3.15
N TYR A 114 -30.75 -23.57 -4.08
CA TYR A 114 -29.31 -23.34 -4.03
C TYR A 114 -28.94 -22.48 -2.81
N MET A 115 -29.60 -21.33 -2.66
CA MET A 115 -29.36 -20.41 -1.55
C MET A 115 -29.77 -21.02 -0.21
N ASP A 116 -30.85 -21.80 -0.15
CA ASP A 116 -31.26 -22.52 1.06
C ASP A 116 -30.16 -23.45 1.57
N ARG A 117 -29.55 -24.27 0.69
CA ARG A 117 -28.44 -25.16 1.07
C ARG A 117 -27.25 -24.39 1.63
N MET A 118 -26.84 -23.31 0.96
CA MET A 118 -25.72 -22.49 1.42
C MET A 118 -26.03 -21.75 2.73
N ALA A 119 -27.28 -21.34 2.95
CA ALA A 119 -27.68 -20.69 4.18
C ALA A 119 -27.66 -21.63 5.40
N ASP A 120 -27.95 -22.91 5.18
CA ASP A 120 -28.05 -23.92 6.24
C ASP A 120 -26.69 -24.52 6.65
N TYR A 121 -25.63 -24.35 5.84
CA TYR A 121 -24.29 -24.78 6.23
C TYR A 121 -23.75 -24.01 7.45
N PRO A 122 -22.97 -24.65 8.34
CA PRO A 122 -22.36 -23.98 9.48
C PRO A 122 -21.38 -22.87 9.04
N ASP A 123 -20.52 -23.16 8.08
CA ASP A 123 -19.55 -22.21 7.52
C ASP A 123 -19.41 -22.44 5.99
N TRP A 124 -18.54 -21.67 5.34
CA TRP A 124 -18.24 -21.79 3.91
C TRP A 124 -16.76 -22.04 3.64
N MET A 125 -16.04 -22.60 4.61
CA MET A 125 -14.60 -22.89 4.49
C MET A 125 -14.37 -24.18 3.70
N VAL A 126 -13.10 -24.42 3.37
CA VAL A 126 -12.62 -25.66 2.76
C VAL A 126 -11.74 -26.38 3.78
N ASN A 127 -12.02 -27.66 4.03
CA ASN A 127 -11.38 -28.44 5.08
C ASN A 127 -9.87 -28.60 4.89
N SER A 128 -9.40 -28.68 3.64
CA SER A 128 -7.98 -28.79 3.31
C SER A 128 -7.21 -27.47 3.44
N ALA A 129 -7.90 -26.34 3.60
CA ALA A 129 -7.31 -25.01 3.68
C ALA A 129 -7.98 -24.14 4.78
N PRO A 130 -7.94 -24.55 6.06
CA PRO A 130 -8.70 -23.92 7.14
C PRO A 130 -8.26 -22.50 7.51
N ASN A 131 -7.09 -22.05 7.03
CA ASN A 131 -6.57 -20.71 7.21
C ASN A 131 -6.64 -19.87 5.93
N ASP A 132 -7.36 -20.34 4.92
CA ASP A 132 -7.60 -19.63 3.67
C ASP A 132 -9.07 -19.24 3.56
N GLU A 133 -9.34 -17.94 3.70
CA GLU A 133 -10.69 -17.40 3.70
C GLU A 133 -11.23 -17.05 2.30
N VAL A 134 -10.44 -17.25 1.23
CA VAL A 134 -10.88 -16.97 -0.15
C VAL A 134 -12.16 -17.72 -0.55
N PRO A 135 -12.34 -19.01 -0.24
CA PRO A 135 -13.59 -19.72 -0.58
C PRO A 135 -14.82 -19.12 0.12
N MET A 136 -14.66 -18.69 1.37
CA MET A 136 -15.69 -17.99 2.13
C MET A 136 -16.01 -16.62 1.51
N ALA A 137 -14.99 -15.87 1.07
CA ALA A 137 -15.17 -14.59 0.40
C ALA A 137 -15.90 -14.70 -0.95
N HIS A 138 -15.61 -15.75 -1.73
CA HIS A 138 -16.35 -16.08 -2.94
C HIS A 138 -17.82 -16.38 -2.67
N SER A 139 -18.08 -17.23 -1.66
CA SER A 139 -19.43 -17.57 -1.24
C SER A 139 -20.19 -16.35 -0.74
N LEU A 140 -19.58 -15.49 0.08
CA LEU A 140 -20.21 -14.25 0.57
C LEU A 140 -20.52 -13.27 -0.57
N THR A 141 -19.56 -13.03 -1.46
CA THR A 141 -19.75 -12.14 -2.62
C THR A 141 -20.91 -12.61 -3.49
N GLY A 142 -20.93 -13.91 -3.80
CA GLY A 142 -21.98 -14.52 -4.61
C GLY A 142 -23.36 -14.48 -3.95
N PHE A 143 -23.42 -14.90 -2.70
CA PHE A 143 -24.65 -15.02 -1.94
C PHE A 143 -25.29 -13.66 -1.62
N ALA A 144 -24.48 -12.66 -1.21
CA ALA A 144 -24.97 -11.32 -0.93
C ALA A 144 -25.45 -10.61 -2.22
N THR A 145 -24.76 -10.80 -3.35
CA THR A 145 -25.20 -10.26 -4.64
C THR A 145 -26.50 -10.90 -5.11
N ALA A 146 -26.61 -12.23 -5.01
CA ALA A 146 -27.85 -12.93 -5.35
C ALA A 146 -29.02 -12.47 -4.46
N PHE A 147 -28.80 -12.37 -3.14
CA PHE A 147 -29.77 -11.85 -2.20
C PHE A 147 -30.27 -10.45 -2.59
N ASP A 148 -29.37 -9.51 -2.89
CA ASP A 148 -29.75 -8.16 -3.32
C ASP A 148 -30.63 -8.18 -4.58
N PHE A 149 -30.29 -9.02 -5.57
CA PHE A 149 -31.03 -9.11 -6.83
C PHE A 149 -32.43 -9.69 -6.65
N ILE A 150 -32.58 -10.78 -5.89
CA ILE A 150 -33.88 -11.48 -5.78
C ILE A 150 -34.68 -11.14 -4.52
N TYR A 151 -34.19 -10.25 -3.65
CA TYR A 151 -34.85 -9.85 -2.41
C TYR A 151 -36.36 -9.60 -2.55
N PRO A 152 -36.86 -8.87 -3.57
CA PRO A 152 -38.30 -8.62 -3.71
C PRO A 152 -39.14 -9.89 -3.92
N SER A 153 -38.54 -10.95 -4.44
CA SER A 153 -39.19 -12.24 -4.76
C SER A 153 -39.11 -13.26 -3.62
N LEU A 154 -38.33 -13.00 -2.57
CA LEU A 154 -38.18 -13.87 -1.40
C LEU A 154 -39.32 -13.66 -0.39
N ASP A 155 -39.69 -14.72 0.32
CA ASP A 155 -40.58 -14.61 1.48
C ASP A 155 -39.86 -14.01 2.71
N LYS A 156 -40.62 -13.72 3.77
CA LYS A 156 -40.08 -13.11 4.99
C LYS A 156 -39.06 -14.00 5.69
N GLN A 157 -39.30 -15.31 5.76
CA GLN A 157 -38.43 -16.26 6.44
C GLN A 157 -37.10 -16.41 5.72
N GLN A 158 -37.13 -16.51 4.39
CA GLN A 158 -35.95 -16.54 3.53
C GLN A 158 -35.14 -15.25 3.67
N ARG A 159 -35.80 -14.08 3.63
CA ARG A 159 -35.13 -12.78 3.81
C ARG A 159 -34.37 -12.70 5.13
N GLU A 160 -35.03 -13.06 6.23
CA GLU A 160 -34.42 -13.03 7.57
C GLU A 160 -33.26 -14.04 7.69
N ARG A 161 -33.44 -15.26 7.19
CA ARG A 161 -32.43 -16.32 7.24
C ARG A 161 -31.19 -15.95 6.43
N TYR A 162 -31.37 -15.51 5.18
CA TYR A 162 -30.26 -15.17 4.30
C TYR A 162 -29.52 -13.92 4.79
N LEU A 163 -30.23 -12.90 5.24
CA LEU A 163 -29.64 -11.69 5.81
C LEU A 163 -28.79 -12.03 7.05
N LYS A 164 -29.30 -12.90 7.94
CA LYS A 164 -28.55 -13.38 9.10
C LYS A 164 -27.25 -14.07 8.70
N LYS A 165 -27.27 -14.92 7.67
CA LYS A 165 -26.07 -15.59 7.14
C LYS A 165 -25.07 -14.59 6.57
N ILE A 166 -25.52 -13.64 5.74
CA ILE A 166 -24.67 -12.57 5.17
C ILE A 166 -23.97 -11.79 6.28
N ARG A 167 -24.73 -11.32 7.28
CA ARG A 167 -24.18 -10.57 8.42
C ARG A 167 -23.14 -11.39 9.18
N LEU A 168 -23.47 -12.65 9.53
CA LEU A 168 -22.58 -13.54 10.26
C LEU A 168 -21.24 -13.75 9.54
N VAL A 169 -21.27 -14.06 8.25
CA VAL A 169 -20.04 -14.33 7.49
C VAL A 169 -19.24 -13.04 7.25
N THR A 170 -19.92 -11.91 7.06
CA THR A 170 -19.27 -10.59 6.96
C THR A 170 -18.50 -10.26 8.24
N GLU A 171 -19.14 -10.47 9.41
CA GLU A 171 -18.53 -10.27 10.72
C GLU A 171 -17.32 -11.19 10.92
N GLN A 172 -17.43 -12.47 10.55
CA GLN A 172 -16.32 -13.43 10.63
C GLN A 172 -15.11 -12.99 9.81
N LEU A 173 -15.30 -12.65 8.52
CA LEU A 173 -14.23 -12.16 7.67
C LEU A 173 -13.61 -10.86 8.19
N TYR A 174 -14.45 -9.94 8.69
CA TYR A 174 -13.98 -8.71 9.30
C TYR A 174 -13.10 -8.96 10.52
N GLU A 175 -13.48 -9.86 11.42
CA GLU A 175 -12.65 -10.22 12.58
C GLU A 175 -11.34 -10.88 12.15
N LEU A 176 -11.38 -11.80 11.18
CA LEU A 176 -10.20 -12.46 10.60
C LEU A 176 -9.23 -11.44 9.98
N SER A 177 -9.73 -10.39 9.33
CA SER A 177 -8.91 -9.34 8.70
C SER A 177 -7.93 -8.67 9.67
N LYS A 178 -8.21 -8.66 10.98
CA LYS A 178 -7.38 -7.98 11.98
C LYS A 178 -6.06 -8.70 12.28
N TYR A 179 -5.96 -9.99 11.97
CA TYR A 179 -4.80 -10.82 12.30
C TYR A 179 -4.29 -11.72 11.17
N ARG A 180 -5.07 -11.89 10.08
CA ARG A 180 -4.61 -12.60 8.88
C ARG A 180 -3.64 -11.76 8.06
N SER A 181 -2.76 -12.44 7.32
CA SER A 181 -1.75 -11.77 6.49
C SER A 181 -2.37 -10.96 5.35
N TRP A 182 -3.45 -11.44 4.73
CA TRP A 182 -4.20 -10.70 3.71
C TRP A 182 -4.83 -9.40 4.25
N GLY A 183 -4.96 -9.25 5.57
CA GLY A 183 -5.36 -8.01 6.23
C GLY A 183 -4.26 -6.94 6.28
N LYS A 184 -3.06 -7.24 5.81
CA LYS A 184 -1.93 -6.29 5.75
C LYS A 184 -1.10 -6.36 4.46
N GLN A 185 -1.25 -7.43 3.67
CA GLN A 185 -0.54 -7.64 2.41
C GLN A 185 -1.30 -6.97 1.25
N PHE A 186 -0.93 -5.74 0.92
CA PHE A 186 -1.59 -4.97 -0.14
C PHE A 186 -1.28 -5.53 -1.53
N LEU A 187 -2.15 -5.20 -2.49
CA LEU A 187 -2.07 -5.57 -3.92
C LEU A 187 -2.27 -7.07 -4.23
N GLN A 188 -2.11 -7.93 -3.23
CA GLN A 188 -2.26 -9.37 -3.38
C GLN A 188 -3.73 -9.79 -3.58
N ASN A 189 -3.94 -10.85 -4.37
CA ASN A 189 -5.27 -11.31 -4.77
C ASN A 189 -6.20 -11.71 -3.60
N HIS A 190 -5.70 -12.31 -2.51
CA HIS A 190 -6.52 -12.64 -1.33
C HIS A 190 -6.99 -11.35 -0.61
N GLN A 191 -6.11 -10.36 -0.47
CA GLN A 191 -6.46 -9.08 0.18
C GLN A 191 -7.63 -8.41 -0.53
N THR A 192 -7.51 -8.19 -1.84
CA THR A 192 -8.57 -7.52 -2.61
C THR A 192 -9.87 -8.33 -2.63
N THR A 193 -9.79 -9.66 -2.72
CA THR A 193 -10.96 -10.54 -2.74
C THR A 193 -11.70 -10.56 -1.39
N ASN A 194 -10.98 -10.71 -0.29
CA ASN A 194 -11.59 -10.84 1.04
C ASN A 194 -12.14 -9.51 1.52
N ILE A 195 -11.41 -8.41 1.32
CA ILE A 195 -11.87 -7.06 1.71
C ILE A 195 -13.10 -6.63 0.89
N LEU A 196 -13.14 -6.93 -0.42
CA LEU A 196 -14.32 -6.66 -1.23
C LEU A 196 -15.54 -7.46 -0.75
N ALA A 197 -15.36 -8.74 -0.39
CA ALA A 197 -16.46 -9.56 0.12
C ALA A 197 -17.05 -8.97 1.41
N ILE A 198 -16.20 -8.48 2.33
CA ILE A 198 -16.64 -7.75 3.54
C ILE A 198 -17.44 -6.50 3.15
N LEU A 199 -16.94 -5.70 2.20
CA LEU A 199 -17.62 -4.49 1.74
C LEU A 199 -19.01 -4.79 1.16
N ILE A 200 -19.12 -5.79 0.27
CA ILE A 200 -20.38 -6.20 -0.35
C ILE A 200 -21.37 -6.67 0.73
N GLY A 201 -20.94 -7.56 1.63
CA GLY A 201 -21.76 -8.04 2.73
C GLY A 201 -22.23 -6.91 3.65
N ALA A 202 -21.35 -5.96 3.97
CA ALA A 202 -21.67 -4.81 4.81
C ALA A 202 -22.63 -3.81 4.13
N ILE A 203 -22.50 -3.57 2.82
CA ILE A 203 -23.45 -2.76 2.05
C ILE A 203 -24.84 -3.38 2.12
N VAL A 204 -24.95 -4.66 1.74
CA VAL A 204 -26.23 -5.38 1.70
C VAL A 204 -26.86 -5.48 3.09
N ALA A 205 -26.11 -5.87 4.12
CA ALA A 205 -26.65 -5.95 5.48
C ALA A 205 -27.02 -4.57 6.05
N GLY A 206 -26.21 -3.54 5.77
CA GLY A 206 -26.43 -2.19 6.28
C GLY A 206 -27.67 -1.49 5.75
N MET A 207 -28.22 -1.91 4.60
CA MET A 207 -29.52 -1.45 4.10
C MET A 207 -30.68 -1.78 5.05
N HIS A 208 -30.49 -2.74 5.95
CA HIS A 208 -31.43 -3.12 7.00
C HIS A 208 -31.17 -2.45 8.35
N LYS A 209 -30.46 -1.30 8.36
CA LYS A 209 -30.17 -0.48 9.55
C LYS A 209 -29.35 -1.19 10.63
N ASP A 210 -28.50 -2.12 10.24
CA ASP A 210 -27.51 -2.72 11.16
C ASP A 210 -26.37 -1.72 11.43
N PRO A 211 -26.21 -1.22 12.67
CA PRO A 211 -25.24 -0.19 13.00
C PRO A 211 -23.78 -0.68 12.92
N GLU A 212 -23.51 -1.98 13.09
CA GLU A 212 -22.15 -2.53 13.09
C GLU A 212 -21.54 -2.50 11.69
N THR A 213 -22.38 -2.59 10.66
CA THR A 213 -21.96 -2.57 9.25
C THR A 213 -21.25 -1.27 8.86
N ILE A 214 -21.46 -0.17 9.58
CA ILE A 214 -20.78 1.11 9.33
C ILE A 214 -19.27 0.96 9.51
N ILE A 215 -18.84 0.26 10.55
CA ILE A 215 -17.42 0.04 10.85
C ILE A 215 -16.80 -0.84 9.76
N TRP A 216 -17.49 -1.91 9.35
CA TRP A 216 -17.01 -2.81 8.31
C TRP A 216 -16.84 -2.11 6.96
N LYS A 217 -17.79 -1.24 6.59
CA LYS A 217 -17.69 -0.39 5.39
C LYS A 217 -16.47 0.51 5.45
N GLN A 218 -16.30 1.26 6.55
CA GLN A 218 -15.21 2.21 6.70
C GLN A 218 -13.83 1.54 6.65
N VAL A 219 -13.67 0.40 7.33
CA VAL A 219 -12.42 -0.36 7.33
C VAL A 219 -12.13 -0.91 5.93
N SER A 220 -13.13 -1.48 5.25
CA SER A 220 -12.95 -2.02 3.91
C SER A 220 -12.55 -0.93 2.90
N ILE A 221 -13.20 0.24 2.96
CA ILE A 221 -12.81 1.41 2.14
C ILE A 221 -11.39 1.84 2.46
N ASN A 222 -10.98 1.91 3.74
CA ASN A 222 -9.61 2.30 4.11
C ASN A 222 -8.55 1.37 3.49
N TYR A 223 -8.78 0.06 3.56
CA TYR A 223 -7.87 -0.93 2.96
C TYR A 223 -7.83 -0.81 1.44
N MET A 224 -8.98 -0.68 0.78
CA MET A 224 -9.03 -0.61 -0.67
C MET A 224 -8.51 0.73 -1.20
N GLU A 225 -8.72 1.86 -0.51
CA GLU A 225 -8.11 3.15 -0.89
C GLU A 225 -6.58 3.13 -0.73
N LYS A 226 -6.04 2.42 0.27
CA LYS A 226 -4.58 2.18 0.34
C LYS A 226 -4.09 1.33 -0.83
N THR A 227 -4.85 0.30 -1.23
CA THR A 227 -4.58 -0.48 -2.43
C THR A 227 -4.59 0.42 -3.67
N MET A 228 -5.62 1.25 -3.86
CA MET A 228 -5.72 2.18 -4.99
C MET A 228 -4.58 3.21 -4.99
N PHE A 229 -4.19 3.71 -3.83
CA PHE A 229 -3.05 4.60 -3.66
C PHE A 229 -1.74 3.93 -4.11
N LEU A 230 -1.48 2.70 -3.69
CA LEU A 230 -0.28 1.95 -4.12
C LEU A 230 -0.31 1.65 -5.61
N LEU A 231 -1.46 1.25 -6.16
CA LEU A 231 -1.64 1.05 -7.60
C LEU A 231 -1.35 2.33 -8.39
N ASN A 232 -1.59 3.51 -7.84
CA ASN A 232 -1.30 4.76 -8.54
C ASN A 232 0.20 4.96 -8.86
N HIS A 233 1.09 4.23 -8.17
CA HIS A 233 2.53 4.16 -8.49
C HIS A 233 2.86 3.16 -9.61
N VAL A 234 1.96 2.23 -9.91
CA VAL A 234 2.08 1.26 -11.01
C VAL A 234 1.54 1.89 -12.29
N VAL A 235 2.36 2.72 -12.93
CA VAL A 235 1.95 3.59 -14.03
C VAL A 235 1.80 2.89 -15.39
N ASP A 236 2.28 1.65 -15.51
CA ASP A 236 2.16 0.83 -16.73
C ASP A 236 0.95 -0.11 -16.70
N GLY A 237 0.15 -0.04 -15.63
CA GLY A 237 -1.08 -0.82 -15.49
C GLY A 237 -0.86 -2.30 -15.21
N SER A 238 0.37 -2.75 -14.96
CA SER A 238 0.65 -4.17 -14.71
C SER A 238 0.24 -4.61 -13.30
N LEU A 239 0.29 -5.92 -13.05
CA LEU A 239 0.30 -6.52 -11.72
C LEU A 239 1.42 -7.57 -11.70
N ASP A 240 2.16 -7.64 -10.59
CA ASP A 240 3.36 -8.47 -10.42
C ASP A 240 3.04 -9.97 -10.42
N GLU A 241 1.86 -10.37 -9.90
CA GLU A 241 1.38 -11.76 -9.90
C GLU A 241 1.03 -12.32 -11.30
N GLY A 242 1.29 -11.56 -12.38
CA GLY A 242 1.05 -12.00 -13.75
C GLY A 242 -0.39 -11.82 -14.22
N VAL A 243 -0.68 -12.20 -15.47
CA VAL A 243 -1.95 -11.88 -16.14
C VAL A 243 -3.13 -12.66 -15.56
N ALA A 244 -2.91 -13.93 -15.19
CA ALA A 244 -3.96 -14.77 -14.62
C ALA A 244 -4.40 -14.30 -13.23
N TYR A 245 -3.49 -14.19 -12.26
CA TYR A 245 -3.81 -13.61 -10.95
C TYR A 245 -4.14 -12.12 -11.03
N GLY A 246 -3.53 -11.39 -11.96
CA GLY A 246 -3.91 -10.00 -12.24
C GLY A 246 -5.38 -9.86 -12.64
N SER A 247 -5.93 -10.81 -13.40
CA SER A 247 -7.38 -10.86 -13.69
C SER A 247 -8.23 -11.11 -12.44
N TYR A 248 -7.71 -11.88 -11.47
CA TYR A 248 -8.34 -12.14 -10.18
C TYR A 248 -8.38 -10.86 -9.33
N THR A 249 -7.25 -10.18 -9.17
CA THR A 249 -7.14 -8.93 -8.41
C THR A 249 -7.97 -7.82 -9.07
N ALA A 250 -7.90 -7.68 -10.40
CA ALA A 250 -8.66 -6.68 -11.15
C ALA A 250 -10.18 -6.90 -11.09
N LYS A 251 -10.67 -8.15 -11.02
CA LYS A 251 -12.08 -8.45 -10.76
C LYS A 251 -12.57 -7.76 -9.48
N SER A 252 -11.77 -7.80 -8.42
CA SER A 252 -12.13 -7.20 -7.14
C SER A 252 -11.95 -5.68 -7.14
N ILE A 253 -10.88 -5.18 -7.77
CA ILE A 253 -10.64 -3.73 -7.88
C ILE A 253 -11.74 -3.03 -8.68
N THR A 254 -12.13 -3.56 -9.84
CA THR A 254 -13.17 -2.94 -10.69
C THR A 254 -14.53 -2.88 -9.98
N GLN A 255 -14.92 -3.94 -9.27
CA GLN A 255 -16.10 -3.93 -8.40
C GLN A 255 -15.97 -2.90 -7.28
N TYR A 256 -14.82 -2.83 -6.61
CA TYR A 256 -14.58 -1.83 -5.58
C TYR A 256 -14.74 -0.40 -6.12
N VAL A 257 -14.09 -0.06 -7.23
CA VAL A 257 -14.16 1.29 -7.82
C VAL A 257 -15.60 1.66 -8.14
N PHE A 258 -16.37 0.73 -8.72
CA PHE A 258 -17.79 0.94 -8.98
C PHE A 258 -18.60 1.21 -7.70
N LEU A 259 -18.44 0.33 -6.69
CA LEU A 259 -19.20 0.40 -5.44
C LEU A 259 -18.78 1.62 -4.59
N ALA A 260 -17.51 1.98 -4.58
CA ALA A 260 -16.94 3.14 -3.92
C ALA A 260 -17.58 4.44 -4.45
N GLN A 261 -17.66 4.57 -5.78
CA GLN A 261 -18.32 5.71 -6.41
C GLN A 261 -19.82 5.71 -6.12
N ARG A 262 -20.50 4.57 -6.29
CA ARG A 262 -21.97 4.48 -6.16
C ARG A 262 -22.46 4.73 -4.74
N HIS A 263 -21.84 4.10 -3.74
CA HIS A 263 -22.35 4.08 -2.37
C HIS A 263 -21.69 5.11 -1.46
N PHE A 264 -20.50 5.60 -1.81
CA PHE A 264 -19.71 6.48 -0.96
C PHE A 264 -19.21 7.75 -1.66
N ASN A 265 -19.50 7.92 -2.96
CA ASN A 265 -19.02 9.04 -3.78
C ASN A 265 -17.49 9.19 -3.77
N VAL A 266 -16.78 8.06 -3.71
CA VAL A 266 -15.31 7.99 -3.80
C VAL A 266 -14.93 7.60 -5.22
N SER A 267 -14.37 8.55 -5.98
CA SER A 267 -13.96 8.33 -7.37
C SER A 267 -12.49 7.95 -7.47
N ASN A 268 -12.22 6.87 -8.19
CA ASN A 268 -10.87 6.41 -8.51
C ASN A 268 -10.58 6.42 -10.02
N THR A 269 -11.49 6.93 -10.86
CA THR A 269 -11.39 6.81 -12.33
C THR A 269 -10.16 7.49 -12.95
N GLN A 270 -9.52 8.42 -12.23
CA GLN A 270 -8.30 9.11 -12.65
C GLN A 270 -7.01 8.40 -12.23
N ASN A 271 -7.09 7.23 -11.56
CA ASN A 271 -5.92 6.47 -11.14
C ASN A 271 -5.06 6.05 -12.34
N ASN A 272 -3.74 6.25 -12.24
CA ASN A 272 -2.79 5.96 -13.32
C ASN A 272 -2.86 4.50 -13.77
N TRP A 273 -2.95 3.57 -12.81
CA TRP A 273 -3.03 2.14 -13.10
C TRP A 273 -4.29 1.82 -13.89
N LEU A 274 -5.47 2.32 -13.49
CA LEU A 274 -6.72 2.06 -14.22
C LEU A 274 -6.65 2.53 -15.67
N ARG A 275 -6.07 3.71 -15.92
CA ARG A 275 -5.92 4.26 -17.27
C ARG A 275 -4.97 3.46 -18.15
N ALA A 276 -3.97 2.82 -17.55
CA ALA A 276 -3.00 1.99 -18.26
C ALA A 276 -3.40 0.51 -18.35
N HIS A 277 -4.27 0.01 -17.46
CA HIS A 277 -4.54 -1.42 -17.27
C HIS A 277 -5.09 -2.15 -18.51
N PHE A 278 -5.71 -1.43 -19.45
CA PHE A 278 -6.08 -2.02 -20.75
C PHE A 278 -4.87 -2.63 -21.47
N TRP A 279 -3.71 -1.98 -21.42
CA TRP A 279 -2.50 -2.46 -22.06
C TRP A 279 -1.98 -3.74 -21.42
N PHE A 280 -2.20 -3.94 -20.12
CA PHE A 280 -1.84 -5.19 -19.47
C PHE A 280 -2.58 -6.39 -20.06
N TYR A 281 -3.85 -6.25 -20.44
CA TYR A 281 -4.60 -7.30 -21.14
C TYR A 281 -4.27 -7.40 -22.62
N TYR A 282 -4.14 -6.26 -23.31
CA TYR A 282 -3.92 -6.25 -24.76
C TYR A 282 -2.49 -6.67 -25.13
N ALA A 283 -1.48 -6.08 -24.48
CA ALA A 283 -0.08 -6.24 -24.84
C ALA A 283 0.57 -7.53 -24.28
N THR A 284 -0.18 -8.36 -23.55
CA THR A 284 0.26 -9.68 -23.10
C THR A 284 -0.43 -10.83 -23.81
N LEU A 285 -1.27 -10.51 -24.81
CA LEU A 285 -2.07 -11.48 -25.55
C LEU A 285 -1.29 -12.02 -26.76
N LEU A 286 -1.21 -13.34 -26.87
CA LEU A 286 -0.60 -13.99 -28.03
C LEU A 286 -1.51 -13.94 -29.26
N PRO A 287 -0.94 -14.10 -30.48
CA PRO A 287 -1.70 -14.16 -31.71
C PRO A 287 -2.87 -15.14 -31.65
N GLY A 288 -4.06 -14.68 -32.04
CA GLY A 288 -5.30 -15.48 -32.01
C GLY A 288 -6.20 -15.26 -30.80
N PHE A 289 -5.84 -14.39 -29.86
CA PHE A 289 -6.69 -13.94 -28.75
C PHE A 289 -7.12 -15.04 -27.74
N GLN A 290 -6.35 -16.13 -27.65
CA GLN A 290 -6.68 -17.28 -26.80
C GLN A 290 -5.78 -17.44 -25.57
N ARG A 291 -4.50 -17.06 -25.71
CA ARG A 291 -3.43 -17.30 -24.73
C ARG A 291 -2.81 -15.98 -24.30
N THR A 292 -2.37 -15.93 -23.04
CA THR A 292 -1.56 -14.82 -22.52
C THR A 292 -0.11 -15.27 -22.35
N VAL A 293 0.78 -14.32 -22.06
CA VAL A 293 2.23 -14.54 -21.92
C VAL A 293 2.62 -15.65 -20.92
N GLY A 294 1.79 -15.94 -19.91
CA GLY A 294 2.00 -17.05 -18.99
C GLY A 294 3.06 -16.85 -17.90
N ILE A 295 3.57 -15.62 -17.72
CA ILE A 295 4.52 -15.25 -16.66
C ILE A 295 3.87 -15.39 -15.27
N ALA A 296 4.69 -15.82 -14.30
CA ALA A 296 4.31 -16.11 -12.91
C ALA A 296 3.30 -17.28 -12.81
N ASP A 297 2.73 -17.52 -11.63
CA ASP A 297 1.68 -18.53 -11.48
C ASP A 297 0.47 -18.21 -12.36
N SER A 298 0.30 -18.99 -13.42
CA SER A 298 -0.71 -18.71 -14.45
C SER A 298 -1.45 -19.96 -14.91
N ASN A 299 -2.63 -19.79 -15.49
CA ASN A 299 -3.15 -20.74 -16.48
C ASN A 299 -2.74 -20.27 -17.89
N TYR A 300 -3.31 -20.86 -18.94
CA TYR A 300 -3.04 -20.44 -20.32
C TYR A 300 -3.47 -19.00 -20.65
N ASN A 301 -4.33 -18.37 -19.83
CA ASN A 301 -4.91 -17.08 -20.15
C ASN A 301 -5.26 -16.19 -18.92
N TRP A 302 -6.47 -16.32 -18.38
CA TRP A 302 -7.01 -15.55 -17.26
C TRP A 302 -7.80 -16.46 -16.32
N PHE A 303 -7.77 -16.17 -15.02
CA PHE A 303 -8.67 -16.84 -14.08
C PHE A 303 -10.10 -16.28 -14.14
N TYR A 304 -10.25 -14.96 -14.25
CA TYR A 304 -11.55 -14.29 -14.19
C TYR A 304 -11.75 -13.30 -15.34
N GLY A 305 -12.87 -13.41 -16.06
CA GLY A 305 -13.12 -12.59 -17.25
C GLY A 305 -12.12 -12.90 -18.37
N PRO A 306 -11.47 -11.89 -19.00
CA PRO A 306 -11.37 -10.49 -18.58
C PRO A 306 -12.41 -9.56 -19.24
N GLU A 307 -13.42 -10.10 -19.93
CA GLU A 307 -14.43 -9.30 -20.65
C GLU A 307 -15.11 -8.28 -19.74
N SER A 308 -15.44 -8.68 -18.51
CA SER A 308 -16.04 -7.77 -17.51
C SER A 308 -15.13 -6.61 -17.14
N GLN A 309 -13.83 -6.87 -16.94
CA GLN A 309 -12.85 -5.84 -16.58
C GLN A 309 -12.60 -4.90 -17.78
N LEU A 310 -12.52 -5.43 -18.99
CA LEU A 310 -12.36 -4.63 -20.22
C LEU A 310 -13.55 -3.72 -20.48
N ILE A 311 -14.76 -4.25 -20.32
CA ILE A 311 -15.99 -3.47 -20.41
C ILE A 311 -16.04 -2.39 -19.32
N PHE A 312 -15.65 -2.72 -18.09
CA PHE A 312 -15.54 -1.73 -17.02
C PHE A 312 -14.58 -0.58 -17.38
N LEU A 313 -13.39 -0.92 -17.86
CA LEU A 313 -12.39 0.07 -18.26
C LEU A 313 -12.94 0.97 -19.37
N ASP A 314 -13.65 0.42 -20.34
CA ASP A 314 -14.24 1.22 -21.42
C ASP A 314 -15.35 2.15 -20.89
N SER A 315 -16.31 1.59 -20.15
CA SER A 315 -17.50 2.31 -19.68
C SER A 315 -17.22 3.39 -18.64
N PHE A 316 -16.13 3.27 -17.86
CA PHE A 316 -15.88 4.16 -16.70
C PHE A 316 -14.52 4.85 -16.69
N VAL A 317 -13.60 4.51 -17.61
CA VAL A 317 -12.23 5.05 -17.61
C VAL A 317 -11.81 5.57 -18.99
N LEU A 318 -11.90 4.75 -20.04
CA LEU A 318 -11.34 5.03 -21.36
C LEU A 318 -12.33 5.73 -22.30
N HIS A 319 -13.60 5.32 -22.27
CA HIS A 319 -14.69 5.87 -23.08
C HIS A 319 -14.39 5.95 -24.58
N ASN A 320 -13.79 4.91 -25.14
CA ASN A 320 -13.30 4.94 -26.52
C ASN A 320 -13.62 3.68 -27.32
N GLY A 321 -14.31 2.69 -26.78
CA GLY A 321 -14.70 1.47 -27.52
C GLY A 321 -13.61 0.40 -27.63
N THR A 322 -12.38 0.64 -27.15
CA THR A 322 -11.30 -0.36 -27.27
C THR A 322 -11.44 -1.53 -26.31
N GLY A 323 -11.99 -1.28 -25.11
CA GLY A 323 -12.29 -2.35 -24.16
C GLY A 323 -13.40 -3.26 -24.66
N ASN A 324 -14.49 -2.68 -25.17
CA ASN A 324 -15.59 -3.39 -25.81
C ASN A 324 -15.10 -4.25 -26.98
N TRP A 325 -14.22 -3.70 -27.83
CA TRP A 325 -13.65 -4.45 -28.96
C TRP A 325 -12.81 -5.65 -28.49
N LEU A 326 -11.92 -5.45 -27.51
CA LEU A 326 -11.06 -6.53 -27.06
C LEU A 326 -11.86 -7.63 -26.36
N ALA A 327 -12.87 -7.26 -25.56
CA ALA A 327 -13.80 -8.22 -24.95
C ALA A 327 -14.51 -9.07 -26.01
N GLN A 328 -14.92 -8.46 -27.14
CA GLN A 328 -15.51 -9.19 -28.26
C GLN A 328 -14.51 -10.12 -28.96
N GLN A 329 -13.26 -9.70 -29.16
CA GLN A 329 -12.24 -10.58 -29.77
C GLN A 329 -11.94 -11.78 -28.88
N ILE A 330 -11.73 -11.57 -27.58
CA ILE A 330 -11.47 -12.66 -26.63
C ILE A 330 -12.65 -13.62 -26.61
N ARG A 331 -13.87 -13.11 -26.48
CA ARG A 331 -15.09 -13.92 -26.51
C ARG A 331 -15.23 -14.77 -27.77
N LYS A 332 -14.97 -14.16 -28.93
CA LYS A 332 -15.10 -14.83 -30.22
C LYS A 332 -14.13 -16.02 -30.34
N HIS A 333 -12.91 -15.86 -29.82
CA HIS A 333 -11.85 -16.86 -29.97
C HIS A 333 -11.70 -17.78 -28.76
N ARG A 334 -12.41 -17.52 -27.66
CA ARG A 334 -12.31 -18.29 -26.42
C ARG A 334 -12.38 -19.81 -26.68
N PRO A 335 -11.39 -20.60 -26.21
CA PRO A 335 -11.37 -22.05 -26.41
C PRO A 335 -12.62 -22.72 -25.82
N LYS A 336 -13.22 -23.64 -26.57
CA LYS A 336 -14.41 -24.38 -26.14
C LYS A 336 -14.07 -25.63 -25.33
N ASP A 337 -12.98 -26.30 -25.71
CA ASP A 337 -12.51 -27.56 -25.14
C ASP A 337 -10.98 -27.57 -25.03
N GLY A 338 -10.44 -28.58 -24.34
CA GLY A 338 -8.99 -28.77 -24.18
C GLY A 338 -8.38 -28.00 -23.00
N PRO A 339 -7.03 -28.02 -22.88
CA PRO A 339 -6.32 -27.52 -21.71
C PRO A 339 -6.41 -26.00 -21.50
N MET A 340 -6.77 -25.25 -22.56
CA MET A 340 -6.99 -23.80 -22.51
C MET A 340 -8.44 -23.41 -22.17
N GLY A 341 -9.33 -24.38 -22.05
CA GLY A 341 -10.72 -24.15 -21.65
C GLY A 341 -10.79 -23.54 -20.26
N GLN A 342 -11.76 -22.67 -20.02
CA GLN A 342 -11.94 -22.07 -18.70
C GLN A 342 -12.36 -23.12 -17.66
N SER A 343 -11.84 -23.00 -16.44
CA SER A 343 -12.29 -23.80 -15.29
C SER A 343 -13.79 -23.66 -15.08
N SER A 344 -14.46 -24.78 -14.83
CA SER A 344 -15.89 -24.83 -14.49
C SER A 344 -16.25 -23.99 -13.26
N ALA A 345 -15.29 -23.78 -12.35
CA ALA A 345 -15.47 -23.00 -11.14
C ALA A 345 -15.43 -21.47 -11.36
N GLN A 346 -14.84 -21.01 -12.47
CA GLN A 346 -14.49 -19.59 -12.66
C GLN A 346 -15.18 -18.94 -13.87
N ARG A 347 -15.47 -19.73 -14.91
CA ARG A 347 -15.92 -19.26 -16.24
C ARG A 347 -17.14 -18.35 -16.26
N TRP A 348 -18.01 -18.40 -15.26
CA TRP A 348 -19.25 -17.61 -15.21
C TRP A 348 -19.24 -16.49 -14.16
N ALA A 349 -18.19 -16.41 -13.33
CA ALA A 349 -18.15 -15.57 -12.14
C ALA A 349 -18.43 -14.08 -12.42
N THR A 350 -18.00 -13.57 -13.58
CA THR A 350 -18.05 -12.15 -13.92
C THR A 350 -19.11 -11.79 -14.96
N LEU A 351 -19.94 -12.74 -15.41
CA LEU A 351 -20.95 -12.47 -16.45
C LEU A 351 -21.99 -11.41 -16.00
N HIS A 352 -22.30 -11.37 -14.70
CA HIS A 352 -23.26 -10.42 -14.15
C HIS A 352 -22.73 -8.98 -14.19
N THR A 353 -21.49 -8.75 -13.75
CA THR A 353 -20.84 -7.43 -13.82
C THR A 353 -20.58 -7.02 -15.26
N GLU A 354 -20.20 -7.96 -16.12
CA GLU A 354 -20.05 -7.70 -17.56
C GLU A 354 -21.35 -7.17 -18.18
N TYR A 355 -22.48 -7.83 -17.89
CA TYR A 355 -23.79 -7.39 -18.36
C TYR A 355 -24.19 -6.03 -17.81
N ILE A 356 -23.95 -5.78 -16.52
CA ILE A 356 -24.37 -4.53 -15.87
C ILE A 356 -23.54 -3.34 -16.36
N TRP A 357 -22.25 -3.53 -16.60
CA TRP A 357 -21.31 -2.46 -16.94
C TRP A 357 -21.22 -2.16 -18.44
N TYR A 358 -21.77 -3.01 -19.30
CA TYR A 358 -21.70 -2.82 -20.74
C TYR A 358 -22.41 -1.53 -21.20
N ASP A 359 -21.65 -0.62 -21.80
CA ASP A 359 -22.19 0.56 -22.48
C ASP A 359 -22.24 0.34 -23.99
N ALA A 360 -23.46 0.21 -24.51
CA ALA A 360 -23.73 0.00 -25.93
C ALA A 360 -23.53 1.25 -26.79
N HIS A 361 -23.40 2.44 -26.20
CA HIS A 361 -23.12 3.66 -26.96
C HIS A 361 -21.65 3.75 -27.39
N LEU A 362 -20.76 3.00 -26.73
CA LEU A 362 -19.35 2.89 -27.09
C LEU A 362 -19.17 1.85 -28.19
N VAL A 363 -19.06 2.34 -29.44
CA VAL A 363 -18.87 1.49 -30.61
C VAL A 363 -17.54 0.74 -30.51
N PRO A 364 -17.52 -0.60 -30.59
CA PRO A 364 -16.29 -1.38 -30.53
C PRO A 364 -15.31 -0.99 -31.63
N GLN A 365 -14.11 -0.56 -31.25
CA GLN A 365 -13.03 -0.26 -32.20
C GLN A 365 -11.66 -0.77 -31.71
N PRO A 366 -10.80 -1.29 -32.61
CA PRO A 366 -9.47 -1.75 -32.22
C PRO A 366 -8.59 -0.61 -31.70
N PRO A 367 -7.57 -0.91 -30.86
CA PRO A 367 -6.62 0.10 -30.44
C PRO A 367 -5.80 0.64 -31.63
N PRO A 368 -5.27 1.88 -31.53
CA PRO A 368 -4.50 2.48 -32.61
C PRO A 368 -3.30 1.62 -33.05
N GLY A 369 -3.24 1.32 -34.35
CA GLY A 369 -2.17 0.52 -34.95
C GLY A 369 -2.31 -1.00 -34.78
N PHE A 370 -3.51 -1.48 -34.42
CA PHE A 370 -3.86 -2.89 -34.53
C PHE A 370 -3.51 -3.49 -35.91
N GLY A 371 -3.12 -4.75 -35.93
CA GLY A 371 -2.72 -5.49 -37.13
C GLY A 371 -1.26 -5.29 -37.54
N LYS A 372 -0.49 -4.46 -36.82
CA LYS A 372 0.96 -4.32 -36.99
C LYS A 372 1.67 -4.80 -35.72
N ALA A 373 2.71 -5.61 -35.89
CA ALA A 373 3.55 -6.01 -34.78
C ALA A 373 4.23 -4.77 -34.17
N ARG A 374 4.18 -4.67 -32.84
CA ARG A 374 4.73 -3.54 -32.08
C ARG A 374 5.29 -4.04 -30.77
N THR A 375 6.32 -3.33 -30.29
CA THR A 375 6.81 -3.52 -28.93
C THR A 375 6.02 -2.73 -27.91
N HIS A 376 5.75 -3.37 -26.78
CA HIS A 376 5.23 -2.74 -25.58
C HIS A 376 6.20 -3.00 -24.41
N ILE A 377 6.37 -2.01 -23.53
CA ILE A 377 7.27 -2.08 -22.39
C ILE A 377 6.45 -1.81 -21.13
N PHE A 378 6.52 -2.73 -20.17
CA PHE A 378 6.00 -2.60 -18.82
C PHE A 378 7.16 -2.27 -17.88
N PRO A 379 7.55 -0.98 -17.71
CA PRO A 379 8.73 -0.60 -16.93
C PRO A 379 8.60 -0.88 -15.43
N ASN A 380 7.38 -0.98 -14.89
CA ASN A 380 7.16 -1.40 -13.52
C ASN A 380 7.32 -2.92 -13.40
N TRP A 381 6.67 -3.68 -14.30
CA TRP A 381 6.75 -5.14 -14.26
C TRP A 381 8.14 -5.68 -14.64
N GLY A 382 8.88 -4.94 -15.47
CA GLY A 382 10.11 -5.41 -16.10
C GLY A 382 9.86 -6.40 -17.24
N VAL A 383 8.79 -6.19 -18.01
CA VAL A 383 8.40 -7.07 -19.12
C VAL A 383 8.36 -6.29 -20.42
N VAL A 384 8.90 -6.89 -21.49
CA VAL A 384 8.80 -6.41 -22.86
C VAL A 384 8.04 -7.45 -23.67
N THR A 385 7.09 -7.00 -24.50
CA THR A 385 6.40 -7.86 -25.46
C THR A 385 6.51 -7.28 -26.86
N TYR A 386 6.46 -8.14 -27.87
CA TYR A 386 6.42 -7.78 -29.29
C TYR A 386 5.32 -8.58 -29.98
N GLY A 387 4.54 -7.92 -30.85
CA GLY A 387 3.51 -8.59 -31.67
C GLY A 387 2.26 -9.04 -30.92
N ALA A 388 1.97 -8.40 -29.78
CA ALA A 388 0.80 -8.72 -28.97
C ALA A 388 -0.53 -8.33 -29.64
N GLY A 389 -1.56 -9.13 -29.38
CA GLY A 389 -2.93 -8.88 -29.82
C GLY A 389 -3.15 -9.03 -31.33
N LEU A 390 -2.23 -9.66 -32.07
CA LEU A 390 -2.40 -9.94 -33.50
C LEU A 390 -3.41 -11.09 -33.75
N PRO A 391 -4.02 -11.17 -34.94
CA PRO A 391 -4.76 -12.37 -35.33
C PRO A 391 -3.80 -13.55 -35.55
N SER A 392 -4.30 -14.79 -35.50
CA SER A 392 -3.52 -15.94 -35.96
C SER A 392 -3.23 -15.81 -37.45
N GLY A 393 -1.98 -16.04 -37.86
CA GLY A 393 -1.58 -15.93 -39.26
C GLY A 393 -0.08 -16.10 -39.42
N GLN A 394 0.32 -16.39 -40.66
CA GLN A 394 1.73 -16.42 -41.05
C GLN A 394 2.37 -15.05 -40.79
N ASP A 395 3.60 -15.06 -40.28
CA ASP A 395 4.40 -13.89 -39.86
C ASP A 395 3.87 -13.09 -38.66
N ASN A 396 2.70 -13.43 -38.10
CA ASN A 396 2.22 -12.84 -36.85
C ASN A 396 2.92 -13.49 -35.65
N THR A 397 4.07 -12.94 -35.29
CA THR A 397 4.95 -13.48 -34.26
C THR A 397 4.80 -12.77 -32.94
N PHE A 398 4.90 -13.52 -31.85
CA PHE A 398 4.98 -12.98 -30.50
C PHE A 398 6.30 -13.33 -29.82
N VAL A 399 6.88 -12.35 -29.15
CA VAL A 399 8.06 -12.51 -28.29
C VAL A 399 7.77 -11.80 -26.96
N SER A 400 8.13 -12.41 -25.84
CA SER A 400 8.21 -11.71 -24.55
C SER A 400 9.57 -11.87 -23.92
N PHE A 401 9.97 -10.92 -23.09
CA PHE A 401 11.18 -10.98 -22.28
C PHE A 401 10.92 -10.35 -20.91
N LYS A 402 11.30 -11.04 -19.82
CA LYS A 402 11.16 -10.52 -18.44
C LYS A 402 12.52 -10.35 -17.80
N SER A 403 12.79 -9.17 -17.28
CA SER A 403 13.89 -8.91 -16.34
C SER A 403 13.53 -7.67 -15.50
N GLY A 404 13.05 -7.91 -14.29
CA GLY A 404 12.42 -6.89 -13.45
C GLY A 404 12.70 -7.05 -11.96
N LYS A 405 12.30 -6.04 -11.20
CA LYS A 405 12.39 -6.04 -9.74
C LYS A 405 11.29 -6.90 -9.13
N LEU A 406 11.61 -7.63 -8.05
CA LEU A 406 10.63 -8.38 -7.28
C LEU A 406 9.45 -7.47 -6.84
N GLY A 407 8.22 -7.94 -6.98
CA GLY A 407 6.98 -7.20 -6.73
C GLY A 407 6.68 -6.08 -7.73
N GLY A 408 7.50 -5.93 -8.78
CA GLY A 408 7.51 -4.77 -9.66
C GLY A 408 8.21 -3.55 -9.02
N ARG A 409 8.69 -2.65 -9.88
CA ARG A 409 9.52 -1.48 -9.50
C ARG A 409 8.89 -0.62 -8.41
N ALA A 410 7.60 -0.34 -8.49
CA ALA A 410 6.87 0.49 -7.54
C ALA A 410 6.90 -0.11 -6.14
N VAL A 411 6.52 -1.39 -5.98
CA VAL A 411 6.53 -2.07 -4.69
C VAL A 411 7.95 -2.19 -4.17
N TYR A 412 8.89 -2.61 -5.04
CA TYR A 412 10.30 -2.71 -4.70
C TYR A 412 10.84 -1.39 -4.15
N ASP A 413 10.63 -0.28 -4.87
CA ASP A 413 11.15 1.03 -4.48
C ASP A 413 10.44 1.54 -3.21
N ILE A 414 9.15 1.30 -3.03
CA ILE A 414 8.41 1.64 -1.79
C ILE A 414 9.00 0.90 -0.58
N VAL A 415 9.27 -0.41 -0.72
CA VAL A 415 9.82 -1.25 0.36
C VAL A 415 11.24 -0.80 0.72
N HIS A 416 12.09 -0.56 -0.29
CA HIS A 416 13.50 -0.25 -0.06
C HIS A 416 13.73 1.20 0.36
N ALA A 417 12.97 2.15 -0.19
CA ALA A 417 13.06 3.56 0.18
C ALA A 417 12.21 3.91 1.41
N LYS A 418 11.39 2.98 1.92
CA LYS A 418 10.50 3.15 3.08
C LYS A 418 9.63 4.42 2.96
N LEU A 419 9.02 4.61 1.80
CA LEU A 419 8.33 5.86 1.45
C LEU A 419 7.12 6.17 2.34
N TYR A 420 6.49 5.13 2.92
CA TYR A 420 5.23 5.25 3.64
C TYR A 420 5.32 4.63 5.04
N SER A 421 4.95 5.41 6.06
CA SER A 421 5.01 5.00 7.48
C SER A 421 4.08 3.85 7.85
N TRP A 422 3.07 3.57 7.03
CA TRP A 422 2.12 2.48 7.20
C TRP A 422 2.50 1.22 6.40
N VAL A 423 3.64 1.24 5.69
CA VAL A 423 4.23 0.11 4.99
C VAL A 423 5.51 -0.32 5.72
N ASP A 424 5.46 -1.49 6.35
CA ASP A 424 6.55 -2.16 7.05
C ASP A 424 7.21 -3.22 6.15
N GLY A 425 7.88 -2.72 5.12
CA GLY A 425 8.66 -3.50 4.15
C GLY A 425 7.88 -4.65 3.50
N TRP A 426 8.57 -5.76 3.24
CA TRP A 426 8.00 -6.96 2.62
C TRP A 426 6.91 -7.64 3.44
N SER A 427 6.70 -7.26 4.72
CA SER A 427 5.62 -7.83 5.53
C SER A 427 4.22 -7.35 5.11
N ASN A 428 4.17 -6.27 4.32
CA ASN A 428 2.96 -5.67 3.75
C ASN A 428 2.74 -6.00 2.27
N PHE A 429 3.55 -6.87 1.68
CA PHE A 429 3.39 -7.36 0.32
C PHE A 429 3.59 -8.88 0.28
N ASN A 430 3.26 -9.51 -0.84
CA ASN A 430 3.40 -10.96 -1.00
C ASN A 430 3.64 -11.31 -2.48
N PRO A 431 4.91 -11.35 -2.92
CA PRO A 431 5.27 -11.80 -4.27
C PRO A 431 5.39 -13.33 -4.36
N GLY A 432 4.65 -14.09 -3.53
CA GLY A 432 4.76 -15.55 -3.45
C GLY A 432 4.39 -16.29 -4.74
N HIS A 433 3.58 -15.66 -5.59
CA HIS A 433 3.17 -16.14 -6.91
C HIS A 433 4.18 -15.82 -8.03
N GLU A 434 5.16 -14.95 -7.79
CA GLU A 434 6.25 -14.73 -8.74
C GLU A 434 7.14 -15.96 -8.88
N HIS A 435 7.79 -16.06 -10.03
CA HIS A 435 8.73 -17.15 -10.35
C HIS A 435 10.18 -16.65 -10.29
N PRO A 436 11.14 -17.57 -10.07
CA PRO A 436 12.57 -17.31 -10.28
C PRO A 436 12.91 -17.27 -11.79
N ASP A 437 12.40 -16.25 -12.48
CA ASP A 437 12.27 -16.18 -13.94
C ASP A 437 12.93 -14.93 -14.57
N GLN A 438 13.88 -14.28 -13.89
CA GLN A 438 14.55 -13.10 -14.44
C GLN A 438 15.42 -13.49 -15.65
N ASN A 439 15.40 -12.69 -16.72
CA ASN A 439 15.91 -13.00 -18.06
C ASN A 439 15.21 -14.16 -18.79
N SER A 440 13.99 -14.54 -18.40
CA SER A 440 13.14 -15.48 -19.17
C SER A 440 12.58 -14.82 -20.43
N PHE A 441 12.18 -15.65 -21.39
CA PHE A 441 11.51 -15.23 -22.62
C PHE A 441 10.53 -16.29 -23.14
N THR A 442 9.59 -15.84 -23.96
CA THR A 442 8.74 -16.71 -24.77
C THR A 442 8.88 -16.37 -26.24
N PHE A 443 8.63 -17.34 -27.10
CA PHE A 443 8.68 -17.17 -28.55
C PHE A 443 7.59 -17.99 -29.23
N ALA A 444 6.70 -17.31 -29.94
CA ALA A 444 5.60 -17.89 -30.70
C ALA A 444 5.63 -17.40 -32.16
N PRO A 445 6.55 -17.90 -33.00
CA PRO A 445 6.61 -17.57 -34.42
C PRO A 445 5.34 -18.02 -35.16
N ASN A 446 4.79 -17.15 -36.02
CA ASN A 446 3.52 -17.40 -36.73
C ASN A 446 2.33 -17.68 -35.79
N GLY A 447 2.41 -17.27 -34.53
CA GLY A 447 1.42 -17.53 -33.48
C GLY A 447 1.49 -18.95 -32.89
N GLN A 448 2.38 -19.81 -33.39
CA GLN A 448 2.61 -21.14 -32.82
C GLN A 448 3.63 -21.04 -31.70
N VAL A 449 3.24 -21.43 -30.48
CA VAL A 449 4.13 -21.39 -29.32
C VAL A 449 5.25 -22.41 -29.50
N PHE A 450 6.50 -21.92 -29.55
CA PHE A 450 7.70 -22.73 -29.68
C PHE A 450 8.49 -22.78 -28.38
N VAL A 451 8.68 -21.63 -27.72
CA VAL A 451 9.21 -21.52 -26.35
C VAL A 451 8.12 -20.91 -25.47
N SER A 452 7.63 -21.66 -24.49
CA SER A 452 6.56 -21.27 -23.57
C SER A 452 7.07 -21.08 -22.15
N GLU A 453 6.31 -20.33 -21.33
CA GLU A 453 6.45 -20.41 -19.87
C GLU A 453 5.97 -21.77 -19.33
N ALA A 454 6.20 -22.04 -18.05
CA ALA A 454 5.75 -23.29 -17.39
C ALA A 454 4.34 -23.22 -16.75
N LEU A 455 3.68 -22.06 -16.75
CA LEU A 455 2.41 -21.81 -16.05
C LEU A 455 2.53 -22.04 -14.53
N TYR A 456 1.43 -22.34 -13.86
CA TYR A 456 1.40 -22.58 -12.42
C TYR A 456 2.24 -23.80 -12.02
N GLY A 457 3.20 -23.59 -11.11
CA GLY A 457 4.09 -24.66 -10.66
C GLY A 457 4.89 -24.32 -9.40
N PRO A 458 5.65 -25.29 -8.86
CA PRO A 458 6.60 -25.04 -7.80
C PRO A 458 7.70 -24.07 -8.29
N LYS A 459 8.25 -23.29 -7.36
CA LYS A 459 9.23 -22.24 -7.68
C LYS A 459 10.61 -22.86 -7.83
N TYR A 460 10.92 -23.34 -9.02
CA TYR A 460 12.24 -23.80 -9.41
C TYR A 460 12.73 -23.05 -10.64
N SER A 461 13.98 -22.60 -10.63
CA SER A 461 14.53 -21.82 -11.74
C SER A 461 14.58 -22.64 -13.04
N TYR A 462 14.87 -23.94 -12.95
CA TYR A 462 14.92 -24.82 -14.13
C TYR A 462 13.58 -25.03 -14.83
N LEU A 463 12.46 -24.63 -14.21
CA LEU A 463 11.14 -24.62 -14.85
C LEU A 463 10.85 -23.34 -15.63
N ASN A 464 11.76 -22.38 -15.57
CA ASN A 464 11.66 -21.14 -16.33
C ASN A 464 12.71 -21.18 -17.44
N ASN A 465 12.53 -20.35 -18.47
CA ASN A 465 13.47 -20.25 -19.58
C ASN A 465 14.73 -19.45 -19.20
N VAL A 466 15.44 -19.84 -18.13
CA VAL A 466 16.56 -19.10 -17.51
C VAL A 466 17.83 -19.94 -17.38
N LEU A 467 18.90 -19.34 -16.82
CA LEU A 467 20.16 -20.01 -16.53
C LEU A 467 20.22 -20.52 -15.08
N VAL A 468 20.88 -21.67 -14.88
CA VAL A 468 21.29 -22.19 -13.56
C VAL A 468 22.78 -22.47 -13.53
N PHE A 469 23.41 -22.40 -12.36
CA PHE A 469 24.87 -22.41 -12.20
C PHE A 469 25.38 -23.55 -11.32
N SER A 470 26.60 -24.01 -11.58
CA SER A 470 27.27 -25.04 -10.79
C SER A 470 28.80 -24.88 -10.78
N PRO A 471 29.49 -25.35 -9.73
CA PRO A 471 28.95 -25.69 -8.41
C PRO A 471 28.54 -24.43 -7.64
N SER A 472 27.41 -24.49 -6.93
CA SER A 472 27.01 -23.41 -6.04
C SER A 472 27.20 -23.76 -4.56
N PRO A 473 27.84 -22.88 -3.75
CA PRO A 473 27.97 -23.07 -2.30
C PRO A 473 26.65 -22.99 -1.52
N THR A 474 25.61 -22.42 -2.11
CA THR A 474 24.32 -22.16 -1.46
C THR A 474 23.17 -22.99 -2.02
N SER A 475 23.48 -23.99 -2.85
CA SER A 475 22.48 -24.92 -3.40
C SER A 475 21.69 -25.60 -2.28
N GLN A 476 20.38 -25.74 -2.47
CA GLN A 476 19.47 -26.29 -1.45
C GLN A 476 18.70 -27.52 -1.90
N CYS A 477 18.20 -27.55 -3.15
CA CYS A 477 17.33 -28.63 -3.62
C CYS A 477 17.84 -29.37 -4.86
N ASN A 478 18.86 -28.85 -5.57
CA ASN A 478 19.33 -29.41 -6.83
C ASN A 478 20.87 -29.58 -6.84
N GLU A 479 21.48 -29.94 -5.71
CA GLU A 479 22.95 -30.01 -5.59
C GLU A 479 23.60 -30.82 -6.74
N PRO A 480 24.69 -30.31 -7.35
CA PRO A 480 25.44 -29.09 -7.02
C PRO A 480 24.94 -27.80 -7.73
N TRP A 481 23.75 -27.83 -8.34
CA TRP A 481 23.18 -26.73 -9.11
C TRP A 481 22.29 -25.81 -8.27
N GLU A 482 22.37 -24.50 -8.54
CA GLU A 482 21.46 -23.51 -7.99
C GLU A 482 21.10 -22.48 -9.07
N GLY A 483 19.84 -22.08 -9.09
CA GLY A 483 19.31 -21.03 -9.93
C GLY A 483 19.17 -19.70 -9.18
N GLN A 484 18.05 -19.02 -9.41
CA GLN A 484 17.77 -17.72 -8.81
C GLN A 484 17.26 -17.86 -7.38
N LEU A 485 17.47 -16.81 -6.60
CA LEU A 485 17.09 -16.71 -5.20
C LEU A 485 15.59 -16.89 -4.98
N GLY A 486 15.23 -17.52 -3.87
CA GLY A 486 13.83 -17.75 -3.48
C GLY A 486 13.20 -19.04 -4.00
N GLU A 487 13.92 -19.83 -4.81
CA GLU A 487 13.46 -21.12 -5.35
C GLU A 487 13.33 -22.24 -4.29
N CYS A 488 13.04 -23.47 -4.71
CA CYS A 488 12.94 -24.70 -3.89
C CYS A 488 11.68 -24.84 -3.01
N ALA A 489 10.58 -24.17 -3.32
CA ALA A 489 9.32 -24.30 -2.57
C ALA A 489 8.09 -24.12 -3.46
N ARG A 490 6.89 -24.40 -2.90
CA ARG A 490 5.61 -24.14 -3.60
C ARG A 490 5.39 -22.66 -3.89
N TRP A 491 5.77 -21.81 -2.95
CA TRP A 491 5.72 -20.35 -3.03
C TRP A 491 7.14 -19.78 -3.05
N LEU A 492 7.32 -18.62 -3.67
CA LEU A 492 8.62 -17.97 -3.69
C LEU A 492 9.01 -17.66 -2.24
N ARG A 493 10.26 -17.92 -1.84
CA ARG A 493 10.70 -17.66 -0.46
C ARG A 493 11.20 -16.23 -0.29
N TRP A 494 10.35 -15.24 -0.58
CA TRP A 494 10.73 -13.82 -0.60
C TRP A 494 11.21 -13.26 0.75
N THR A 495 10.87 -13.93 1.86
CA THR A 495 11.32 -13.56 3.20
C THR A 495 12.71 -14.08 3.55
N ASP A 496 13.28 -14.98 2.74
CA ASP A 496 14.63 -15.50 2.97
C ASP A 496 15.67 -14.38 2.73
N LYS A 497 16.86 -14.57 3.31
CA LYS A 497 17.95 -13.60 3.21
C LYS A 497 18.29 -13.34 1.74
N GLU A 498 18.59 -12.08 1.40
CA GLU A 498 18.91 -11.60 0.03
C GLU A 498 17.74 -11.62 -0.96
N VAL A 499 16.76 -12.52 -0.83
CA VAL A 499 15.65 -12.65 -1.80
C VAL A 499 14.85 -11.36 -1.93
N GLY A 500 14.61 -10.64 -0.83
CA GLY A 500 13.92 -9.35 -0.86
C GLY A 500 14.63 -8.24 -1.66
N ASN A 501 15.90 -8.43 -2.04
CA ASN A 501 16.69 -7.53 -2.89
C ASN A 501 16.85 -8.06 -4.32
N VAL A 502 16.16 -9.14 -4.70
CA VAL A 502 16.22 -9.72 -6.05
C VAL A 502 15.74 -8.70 -7.07
N ALA A 503 16.56 -8.51 -8.10
CA ALA A 503 16.25 -7.65 -9.22
C ALA A 503 16.86 -8.18 -10.52
N GLY A 504 16.04 -8.27 -11.55
CA GLY A 504 16.45 -8.11 -12.94
C GLY A 504 16.21 -6.67 -13.41
N GLU A 505 16.78 -6.32 -14.56
CA GLU A 505 16.60 -5.01 -15.18
C GLU A 505 16.63 -5.15 -16.71
N ILE A 506 15.65 -4.55 -17.39
CA ILE A 506 15.70 -4.34 -18.84
C ILE A 506 16.75 -3.26 -19.14
N ILE A 507 17.78 -3.59 -19.91
CA ILE A 507 18.90 -2.69 -20.21
C ILE A 507 18.64 -1.88 -21.47
N ALA A 508 18.16 -2.52 -22.52
CA ALA A 508 17.88 -1.87 -23.79
C ALA A 508 16.71 -2.52 -24.51
N VAL A 509 15.94 -1.71 -25.22
CA VAL A 509 14.87 -2.14 -26.12
C VAL A 509 14.95 -1.30 -27.39
N SER A 510 14.97 -1.93 -28.55
CA SER A 510 14.92 -1.25 -29.83
C SER A 510 14.07 -2.06 -30.82
N THR A 511 13.35 -1.36 -31.69
CA THR A 511 12.58 -1.98 -32.77
C THR A 511 12.75 -1.21 -34.05
N HIS A 512 12.86 -1.93 -35.16
CA HIS A 512 12.93 -1.36 -36.49
C HIS A 512 12.24 -2.32 -37.45
N GLU A 513 11.06 -1.94 -37.96
CA GLU A 513 10.23 -2.81 -38.80
C GLU A 513 9.94 -4.15 -38.09
N ASP A 514 10.35 -5.27 -38.68
CA ASP A 514 10.15 -6.62 -38.15
C ASP A 514 11.31 -7.09 -37.25
N LEU A 515 12.32 -6.23 -37.06
CA LEU A 515 13.45 -6.48 -36.18
C LEU A 515 13.16 -5.95 -34.77
N MET A 516 13.52 -6.76 -33.77
CA MET A 516 13.41 -6.39 -32.37
C MET A 516 14.69 -6.78 -31.63
N PHE A 517 15.19 -5.87 -30.80
CA PHE A 517 16.29 -6.09 -29.89
C PHE A 517 15.82 -5.81 -28.48
N VAL A 518 16.06 -6.73 -27.56
CA VAL A 518 15.88 -6.51 -26.12
C VAL A 518 17.04 -7.14 -25.37
N SER A 519 17.45 -6.52 -24.27
CA SER A 519 18.41 -7.14 -23.36
C SER A 519 18.09 -6.87 -21.89
N GLY A 520 18.59 -7.74 -21.03
CA GLY A 520 18.42 -7.65 -19.58
C GLY A 520 19.62 -8.16 -18.79
N GLU A 521 19.76 -7.63 -17.58
CA GLU A 521 20.77 -8.02 -16.60
C GLU A 521 20.06 -8.63 -15.39
N SER A 522 20.51 -9.81 -14.95
CA SER A 522 19.89 -10.55 -13.85
C SER A 522 20.87 -11.07 -12.81
N ALA A 523 22.13 -10.65 -12.78
CA ALA A 523 23.09 -11.05 -11.75
C ALA A 523 22.55 -10.87 -10.31
N PRO A 524 21.81 -9.78 -9.96
CA PRO A 524 21.23 -9.63 -8.62
C PRO A 524 20.09 -10.60 -8.29
N ALA A 525 19.60 -11.39 -9.26
CA ALA A 525 18.64 -12.46 -9.02
C ALA A 525 19.30 -13.75 -8.50
N TYR A 526 20.64 -13.84 -8.53
CA TYR A 526 21.40 -15.01 -8.09
C TYR A 526 22.09 -14.74 -6.74
N SER A 527 22.42 -15.83 -6.03
CA SER A 527 23.12 -15.76 -4.74
C SER A 527 24.46 -15.03 -4.88
N SER A 528 24.71 -14.06 -4.00
CA SER A 528 25.97 -13.33 -3.96
C SER A 528 27.18 -14.25 -3.73
N ALA A 529 26.97 -15.44 -3.14
CA ALA A 529 27.99 -16.47 -2.94
C ALA A 529 28.53 -17.05 -4.26
N MET A 530 27.79 -16.97 -5.36
CA MET A 530 28.24 -17.39 -6.68
C MET A 530 29.27 -16.42 -7.28
N LYS A 531 29.35 -15.18 -6.77
CA LYS A 531 30.25 -14.11 -7.26
C LYS A 531 30.13 -13.86 -8.78
N LEU A 532 28.90 -13.88 -9.28
CA LEU A 532 28.57 -13.45 -10.65
C LEU A 532 28.66 -11.91 -10.71
N LYS A 533 29.26 -11.38 -11.78
CA LYS A 533 29.31 -9.94 -12.07
C LYS A 533 28.20 -9.52 -13.02
N SER A 534 27.93 -10.35 -14.03
CA SER A 534 26.90 -10.12 -15.03
C SER A 534 26.30 -11.45 -15.46
N VAL A 535 24.98 -11.48 -15.54
CA VAL A 535 24.19 -12.52 -16.19
C VAL A 535 23.30 -11.78 -17.18
N TYR A 536 23.88 -11.49 -18.34
CA TYR A 536 23.28 -10.66 -19.36
C TYR A 536 22.69 -11.53 -20.47
N ARG A 537 21.44 -11.27 -20.85
CA ARG A 537 20.78 -11.92 -21.98
C ARG A 537 20.32 -10.88 -22.98
N ALA A 538 20.54 -11.14 -24.26
CA ALA A 538 19.98 -10.38 -25.36
C ALA A 538 19.16 -11.27 -26.30
N LEU A 539 18.04 -10.75 -26.77
CA LEU A 539 17.24 -11.33 -27.84
C LEU A 539 17.31 -10.42 -29.07
N VAL A 540 17.56 -11.02 -30.23
CA VAL A 540 17.52 -10.35 -31.53
C VAL A 540 16.54 -11.11 -32.42
N LEU A 541 15.35 -10.54 -32.62
CA LEU A 541 14.42 -11.02 -33.63
C LEU A 541 14.93 -10.52 -34.99
N LEU A 542 15.46 -11.43 -35.80
CA LEU A 542 16.07 -11.14 -37.11
C LEU A 542 15.03 -11.06 -38.23
N ASN A 543 13.90 -11.72 -38.05
CA ASN A 543 12.68 -11.66 -38.85
C ASN A 543 11.55 -12.32 -38.05
N SER A 544 10.33 -12.33 -38.58
CA SER A 544 9.16 -12.95 -37.94
C SER A 544 9.40 -14.38 -37.45
N GLN A 545 10.31 -15.16 -38.02
CA GLN A 545 10.47 -16.59 -37.71
C GLN A 545 11.82 -16.95 -37.09
N THR A 546 12.74 -15.99 -36.96
CA THR A 546 14.12 -16.25 -36.53
C THR A 546 14.49 -15.39 -35.33
N LEU A 547 14.67 -16.02 -34.18
CA LEU A 547 15.12 -15.39 -32.94
C LEU A 547 16.54 -15.86 -32.61
N LEU A 548 17.46 -14.91 -32.41
CA LEU A 548 18.79 -15.16 -31.86
C LEU A 548 18.78 -14.82 -30.37
N VAL A 549 19.23 -15.76 -29.53
CA VAL A 549 19.41 -15.57 -28.08
C VAL A 549 20.90 -15.58 -27.78
N VAL A 550 21.37 -14.56 -27.09
CA VAL A 550 22.79 -14.41 -26.70
C VAL A 550 22.88 -14.26 -25.19
N ASP A 551 23.51 -15.23 -24.53
CA ASP A 551 23.84 -15.17 -23.11
C ASP A 551 25.30 -14.79 -22.92
N HIS A 552 25.54 -13.80 -22.06
CA HIS A 552 26.87 -13.36 -21.63
C HIS A 552 26.95 -13.45 -20.11
N VAL A 553 27.87 -14.29 -19.61
CA VAL A 553 28.08 -14.50 -18.17
C VAL A 553 29.48 -14.04 -17.81
N GLU A 554 29.58 -13.05 -16.94
CA GLU A 554 30.84 -12.62 -16.35
C GLU A 554 30.87 -13.00 -14.85
N LYS A 555 31.98 -13.60 -14.40
CA LYS A 555 32.18 -13.98 -12.99
C LYS A 555 33.45 -13.37 -12.42
N GLN A 556 33.52 -13.25 -11.10
CA GLN A 556 34.76 -12.86 -10.41
C GLN A 556 35.82 -13.96 -10.54
N SER A 557 37.10 -13.58 -10.45
CA SER A 557 38.23 -14.51 -10.60
C SER A 557 38.21 -15.65 -9.58
N ASP A 558 37.65 -15.42 -8.40
CA ASP A 558 37.51 -16.36 -7.29
C ASP A 558 36.08 -16.91 -7.14
N SER A 559 35.27 -16.83 -8.20
CA SER A 559 33.93 -17.44 -8.26
C SER A 559 34.01 -18.97 -8.21
N PRO A 560 33.18 -19.64 -7.39
CA PRO A 560 33.13 -21.10 -7.33
C PRO A 560 32.49 -21.72 -8.58
N VAL A 561 31.70 -20.95 -9.33
CA VAL A 561 30.96 -21.41 -10.51
C VAL A 561 31.93 -21.62 -11.68
N ASN A 562 31.75 -22.74 -12.39
CA ASN A 562 32.53 -23.07 -13.59
C ASN A 562 31.67 -23.56 -14.76
N THR A 563 30.39 -23.86 -14.54
CA THR A 563 29.45 -24.32 -15.56
C THR A 563 28.07 -23.71 -15.35
N PHE A 564 27.30 -23.61 -16.41
CA PHE A 564 25.89 -23.22 -16.37
C PHE A 564 25.06 -24.09 -17.32
N SER A 565 23.76 -24.19 -17.07
CA SER A 565 22.78 -24.81 -17.97
C SER A 565 21.68 -23.82 -18.31
N ALA A 566 21.20 -23.86 -19.56
CA ALA A 566 20.06 -23.07 -20.03
C ALA A 566 18.86 -23.99 -20.28
N PHE A 567 17.68 -23.57 -19.83
CA PHE A 567 16.43 -24.31 -20.03
C PHE A 567 15.52 -23.61 -21.03
N PHE A 568 14.83 -24.41 -21.86
CA PHE A 568 13.82 -23.95 -22.80
C PHE A 568 12.65 -24.94 -22.78
N HIS A 569 11.42 -24.42 -22.61
CA HIS A 569 10.23 -25.23 -22.37
C HIS A 569 9.23 -25.13 -23.52
N ASN A 570 8.46 -26.21 -23.71
CA ASN A 570 7.22 -26.21 -24.47
C ASN A 570 6.19 -27.07 -23.72
N LEU A 571 5.01 -26.51 -23.46
CA LEU A 571 3.97 -27.18 -22.67
C LEU A 571 3.08 -28.12 -23.47
N ASP A 572 2.96 -27.89 -24.77
CA ASP A 572 1.95 -28.55 -25.60
C ASP A 572 2.53 -29.66 -26.45
N ILE A 573 3.81 -29.52 -26.85
CA ILE A 573 4.47 -30.40 -27.82
C ILE A 573 5.90 -30.68 -27.35
N ASP A 574 6.23 -31.96 -27.23
CA ASP A 574 7.56 -32.40 -26.82
C ASP A 574 8.63 -32.04 -27.86
N PHE A 575 9.80 -31.65 -27.36
CA PHE A 575 10.99 -31.52 -28.19
C PHE A 575 11.53 -32.88 -28.61
N LYS A 576 12.10 -32.93 -29.81
CA LYS A 576 12.86 -34.07 -30.32
C LYS A 576 14.25 -33.61 -30.74
N TYR A 577 15.22 -34.50 -30.69
CA TYR A 577 16.53 -34.23 -31.25
C TYR A 577 16.45 -34.09 -32.78
N VAL A 578 17.20 -33.15 -33.34
CA VAL A 578 17.27 -33.01 -34.81
C VAL A 578 17.99 -34.24 -35.39
N PRO A 579 17.37 -35.03 -36.29
CA PRO A 579 17.93 -36.30 -36.79
C PRO A 579 19.26 -36.15 -37.56
N TYR A 580 19.43 -35.01 -38.23
CA TYR A 580 20.65 -34.62 -38.94
C TYR A 580 21.11 -33.26 -38.42
N ARG A 581 22.27 -33.20 -37.77
CA ARG A 581 22.87 -31.91 -37.33
C ARG A 581 22.87 -30.93 -38.50
N SER A 582 22.45 -29.68 -38.26
CA SER A 582 22.53 -28.64 -39.30
C SER A 582 23.99 -28.47 -39.72
N MET A 583 24.27 -28.68 -41.01
CA MET A 583 25.64 -28.74 -41.57
C MET A 583 26.57 -29.76 -40.88
N GLU A 584 26.02 -30.84 -40.30
CA GLU A 584 26.76 -31.85 -39.51
C GLU A 584 27.47 -31.33 -38.24
N LYS A 585 27.32 -30.04 -37.92
CA LYS A 585 28.17 -29.34 -36.94
C LYS A 585 27.48 -29.00 -35.62
N TYR A 586 26.20 -28.65 -35.64
CA TYR A 586 25.50 -28.09 -34.47
C TYR A 586 24.45 -29.05 -33.91
N ASN A 587 24.44 -29.23 -32.60
CA ASN A 587 23.34 -29.89 -31.90
C ASN A 587 22.12 -28.96 -31.87
N GLY A 588 20.94 -29.57 -31.80
CA GLY A 588 19.68 -28.84 -31.84
C GLY A 588 18.49 -29.68 -31.38
N ALA A 589 17.39 -28.99 -31.09
CA ALA A 589 16.09 -29.57 -30.80
C ALA A 589 15.07 -29.09 -31.85
N LEU A 590 14.07 -29.92 -32.13
CA LEU A 590 12.95 -29.59 -33.01
C LEU A 590 11.62 -29.88 -32.34
N MET A 591 10.60 -29.16 -32.79
CA MET A 591 9.19 -29.39 -32.47
C MET A 591 8.44 -29.57 -33.79
N ASP A 592 7.77 -30.72 -33.93
CA ASP A 592 6.97 -31.06 -35.11
C ASP A 592 5.53 -30.61 -34.91
N VAL A 593 5.02 -29.81 -35.84
CA VAL A 593 3.60 -29.49 -35.98
C VAL A 593 3.15 -29.99 -37.35
N TRP A 594 1.86 -30.32 -37.54
CA TRP A 594 1.36 -31.03 -38.72
C TRP A 594 1.85 -30.50 -40.08
N ASP A 595 2.09 -29.20 -40.21
CA ASP A 595 2.51 -28.53 -41.45
C ASP A 595 3.85 -27.76 -41.34
N ALA A 596 4.55 -27.80 -40.20
CA ALA A 596 5.76 -27.01 -39.98
C ALA A 596 6.75 -27.66 -39.00
N HIS A 597 8.04 -27.40 -39.21
CA HIS A 597 9.11 -27.82 -38.29
C HIS A 597 9.75 -26.58 -37.65
N TYR A 598 9.65 -26.49 -36.32
CA TYR A 598 10.32 -25.45 -35.55
C TYR A 598 11.61 -26.02 -34.98
N LYS A 599 12.73 -25.30 -35.12
CA LYS A 599 14.06 -25.80 -34.78
C LYS A 599 14.84 -24.76 -34.01
N MET A 600 15.64 -25.21 -33.05
CA MET A 600 16.62 -24.41 -32.33
C MET A 600 17.98 -25.09 -32.34
N PHE A 601 19.04 -24.30 -32.44
CA PHE A 601 20.44 -24.74 -32.46
C PHE A 601 21.26 -23.84 -31.54
N TRP A 602 22.35 -24.36 -30.98
CA TRP A 602 23.18 -23.61 -30.03
C TRP A 602 24.68 -23.87 -30.22
N LEU A 603 25.49 -22.88 -29.86
CA LEU A 603 26.95 -22.93 -29.85
C LEU A 603 27.51 -21.90 -28.86
N ASP A 604 28.74 -22.11 -28.40
CA ASP A 604 29.53 -21.11 -27.66
C ASP A 604 30.33 -20.19 -28.60
N ASP A 605 31.06 -19.24 -28.02
CA ASP A 605 31.90 -18.28 -28.73
C ASP A 605 33.11 -18.90 -29.44
N GLN A 606 33.48 -20.13 -29.06
CA GLN A 606 34.52 -20.94 -29.72
C GLN A 606 33.94 -21.82 -30.85
N GLY A 607 32.62 -21.81 -31.03
CA GLY A 607 31.91 -22.60 -32.04
C GLY A 607 31.65 -24.05 -31.62
N ALA A 608 31.88 -24.42 -30.36
CA ALA A 608 31.52 -25.72 -29.83
C ALA A 608 30.02 -25.78 -29.52
N SER A 609 29.40 -26.92 -29.80
CA SER A 609 27.97 -27.15 -29.57
C SER A 609 27.81 -28.33 -28.61
N PRO A 610 27.63 -28.10 -27.30
CA PRO A 610 27.48 -29.19 -26.33
C PRO A 610 26.21 -30.01 -26.59
N THR A 611 26.17 -31.26 -26.13
CA THR A 611 24.96 -32.10 -26.25
C THR A 611 23.90 -31.64 -25.25
N GLY A 612 22.72 -31.25 -25.73
CA GLY A 612 21.57 -30.90 -24.88
C GLY A 612 20.84 -32.14 -24.36
N GLN A 613 20.14 -32.00 -23.25
CA GLN A 613 19.24 -33.03 -22.72
C GLN A 613 17.80 -32.62 -22.97
N ILE A 614 17.01 -33.53 -23.54
CA ILE A 614 15.55 -33.39 -23.62
C ILE A 614 14.97 -34.24 -22.50
N GLN A 615 14.15 -33.64 -21.66
CA GLN A 615 13.48 -34.30 -20.55
C GLN A 615 11.99 -34.01 -20.63
N GLU A 616 11.20 -35.07 -20.57
CA GLU A 616 9.77 -34.96 -20.30
C GLU A 616 9.58 -34.92 -18.79
N THR A 617 8.89 -33.89 -18.30
CA THR A 617 8.56 -33.78 -16.88
C THR A 617 7.04 -33.71 -16.76
N GLU A 618 6.42 -34.77 -16.28
CA GLU A 618 5.05 -34.69 -15.77
C GLU A 618 5.06 -33.97 -14.42
N GLN A 619 5.08 -32.63 -14.47
CA GLN A 619 4.61 -31.87 -13.35
C GLN A 619 3.10 -31.82 -13.44
N ALA A 620 2.45 -32.29 -12.37
CA ALA A 620 1.07 -31.95 -12.14
C ALA A 620 1.02 -30.43 -11.92
N ALA A 621 0.90 -29.65 -13.00
CA ALA A 621 0.27 -28.35 -12.91
C ALA A 621 -0.98 -28.61 -12.07
N GLU A 622 -1.12 -27.95 -10.91
CA GLU A 622 -2.18 -28.27 -9.93
C GLU A 622 -3.59 -28.26 -10.57
N PHE A 623 -3.73 -27.68 -11.77
CA PHE A 623 -4.91 -27.76 -12.64
C PHE A 623 -5.27 -29.16 -13.20
N LYS A 624 -4.32 -30.09 -13.41
CA LYS A 624 -4.63 -31.47 -13.89
C LYS A 624 -5.11 -32.41 -12.79
N LYS A 625 -4.97 -32.06 -11.49
CA LYS A 625 -5.44 -32.87 -10.36
C LYS A 625 -6.58 -32.20 -9.61
N SER A 626 -7.77 -32.22 -10.20
CA SER A 626 -9.04 -32.11 -9.44
C SER A 626 -9.62 -33.50 -9.09
N ASN A 627 -8.75 -34.49 -8.83
CA ASN A 627 -9.09 -35.75 -8.16
C ASN A 627 -7.86 -36.35 -7.44
N CYS A 628 -8.08 -36.85 -6.22
CA CYS A 628 -7.22 -37.66 -5.32
C CYS A 628 -6.18 -36.96 -4.39
N ASP A 629 -6.59 -36.82 -3.13
CA ASP A 629 -6.12 -37.50 -1.90
C ASP A 629 -4.64 -37.89 -1.65
N GLN A 630 -4.24 -37.63 -0.40
CA GLN A 630 -3.11 -38.12 0.43
C GLN A 630 -1.73 -37.44 0.24
N ILE A 631 -1.18 -36.73 1.25
CA ILE A 631 -0.65 -37.11 2.60
C ILE A 631 0.79 -37.68 2.54
N LEU A 632 1.75 -36.89 3.04
CA LEU A 632 2.85 -37.19 3.99
C LEU A 632 4.15 -36.44 3.64
N CYS A 633 4.69 -35.72 4.62
CA CYS A 633 6.00 -36.02 5.19
C CYS A 633 6.33 -35.06 6.34
N GLY A 634 6.36 -35.60 7.55
CA GLY A 634 7.01 -34.98 8.69
C GLY A 634 8.41 -35.57 8.89
N MET A 635 9.41 -34.71 9.07
CA MET A 635 10.64 -35.03 9.81
C MET A 635 11.19 -33.74 10.46
N LYS A 636 11.34 -33.77 11.79
CA LYS A 636 12.00 -32.72 12.59
C LYS A 636 13.45 -33.13 12.84
N TRP A 637 14.39 -32.21 12.61
CA TRP A 637 15.75 -32.29 13.17
C TRP A 637 16.19 -30.93 13.72
N LYS A 638 16.85 -30.96 14.89
CA LYS A 638 17.30 -29.84 15.73
C LYS A 638 18.84 -29.76 15.75
N GLY A 639 19.36 -28.53 15.86
CA GLY A 639 20.67 -28.17 16.41
C GLY A 639 21.63 -27.60 15.34
N LYS A 640 22.53 -26.65 15.61
CA LYS A 640 22.85 -25.77 16.75
C LYS A 640 23.86 -24.71 16.23
N THR A 641 23.82 -23.51 16.81
CA THR A 641 24.65 -22.29 16.66
C THR A 641 26.18 -22.42 16.53
N SER A 642 26.83 -21.48 15.80
CA SER A 642 28.10 -20.80 16.18
C SER A 642 28.39 -19.54 15.33
N GLU A 643 29.33 -18.71 15.79
CA GLU A 643 29.45 -17.24 15.67
C GLU A 643 30.28 -16.66 14.49
N SER A 644 30.06 -15.35 14.25
CA SER A 644 30.80 -14.42 13.37
C SER A 644 32.14 -13.92 13.98
N PRO A 645 33.06 -13.23 13.24
CA PRO A 645 33.01 -11.74 13.24
C PRO A 645 33.66 -10.94 12.04
N ALA A 646 33.21 -9.68 11.91
CA ALA A 646 33.90 -8.37 11.63
C ALA A 646 34.78 -8.15 10.36
N THR A 647 34.34 -7.39 9.34
CA THR A 647 34.41 -5.91 9.06
C THR A 647 35.76 -5.26 8.75
N THR A 648 35.85 -4.53 7.62
CA THR A 648 36.62 -3.27 7.49
C THR A 648 36.11 -2.38 6.34
N LYS A 649 35.98 -1.07 6.60
CA LYS A 649 35.45 -0.03 5.69
C LYS A 649 36.59 0.86 5.14
N ALA A 650 36.45 1.35 3.91
CA ALA A 650 37.22 2.46 3.34
C ALA A 650 36.32 3.71 3.10
N LYS A 651 36.89 4.92 3.24
CA LYS A 651 36.25 6.25 3.06
C LYS A 651 36.54 6.83 1.65
N PRO A 652 35.69 7.74 1.12
CA PRO A 652 36.08 8.68 0.08
C PRO A 652 35.92 10.17 0.44
N TYR A 653 36.44 10.99 -0.47
CA TYR A 653 36.88 12.41 -0.46
C TYR A 653 35.80 13.52 -0.45
N ASP A 654 36.25 14.72 -0.04
CA ASP A 654 35.59 16.04 0.06
C ASP A 654 35.15 16.69 -1.28
N ARG A 655 33.99 17.39 -1.27
CA ARG A 655 33.64 18.50 -2.18
C ARG A 655 32.89 19.61 -1.43
N HIS A 656 33.19 20.86 -1.78
CA HIS A 656 32.87 22.12 -1.08
C HIS A 656 31.41 22.29 -0.60
N HIS A 657 31.26 22.69 0.67
CA HIS A 657 29.99 22.81 1.39
C HIS A 657 29.41 24.23 1.41
N ILE A 658 28.15 24.37 0.99
CA ILE A 658 27.25 25.44 1.42
C ILE A 658 26.97 25.21 2.92
N LEU A 659 27.23 26.19 3.77
CA LEU A 659 27.06 26.06 5.24
C LEU A 659 25.58 26.16 5.62
N LEU A 660 24.92 25.01 5.73
CA LEU A 660 23.54 24.88 6.23
C LEU A 660 23.43 25.32 7.71
N PRO A 661 22.32 25.98 8.13
CA PRO A 661 22.11 26.42 9.52
C PRO A 661 21.68 25.28 10.45
N THR A 662 21.83 25.47 11.76
CA THR A 662 21.18 24.62 12.78
C THR A 662 19.80 25.18 13.11
N VAL A 663 18.78 24.33 13.05
CA VAL A 663 17.38 24.78 13.25
C VAL A 663 16.89 24.40 14.64
N VAL A 664 16.21 25.32 15.33
CA VAL A 664 15.57 25.06 16.63
C VAL A 664 14.10 25.40 16.53
N ILE A 665 13.23 24.43 16.81
CA ILE A 665 11.77 24.59 16.80
C ILE A 665 11.27 24.64 18.24
N THR A 666 10.50 25.68 18.58
CA THR A 666 9.88 25.84 19.90
C THR A 666 8.40 26.15 19.78
N THR A 667 7.60 25.67 20.74
CA THR A 667 6.16 25.93 20.77
C THR A 667 5.57 25.62 22.16
N LEU A 668 4.32 26.03 22.41
CA LEU A 668 3.55 25.51 23.55
C LEU A 668 3.17 24.04 23.29
N PRO A 669 3.16 23.16 24.30
CA PRO A 669 2.76 21.77 24.12
C PRO A 669 1.34 21.67 23.53
N GLY A 670 1.12 20.76 22.59
CA GLY A 670 -0.17 20.61 21.91
C GLY A 670 -0.48 21.65 20.83
N SER A 671 0.52 22.46 20.43
CA SER A 671 0.37 23.44 19.34
C SER A 671 0.59 22.86 17.94
N GLY A 672 0.99 21.58 17.82
CA GLY A 672 1.09 20.87 16.54
C GLY A 672 2.38 21.07 15.76
N ALA A 673 3.44 21.61 16.37
CA ALA A 673 4.74 21.82 15.71
C ALA A 673 5.40 20.53 15.17
N GLU A 674 4.94 19.37 15.63
CA GLU A 674 5.35 18.06 15.12
C GLU A 674 5.10 17.90 13.63
N ILE A 675 4.10 18.61 13.06
CA ILE A 675 3.83 18.59 11.62
C ILE A 675 5.01 19.10 10.79
N LEU A 676 5.84 20.00 11.35
CA LEU A 676 7.05 20.50 10.69
C LEU A 676 8.11 19.41 10.50
N LYS A 677 7.98 18.24 11.14
CA LYS A 677 8.84 17.08 10.87
C LYS A 677 8.90 16.78 9.37
N HIS A 678 7.80 16.92 8.64
CA HIS A 678 7.76 16.66 7.19
C HIS A 678 8.68 17.57 6.36
N LEU A 679 9.05 18.75 6.87
CA LEU A 679 9.99 19.65 6.20
C LEU A 679 11.46 19.22 6.34
N PHE A 680 11.77 18.39 7.36
CA PHE A 680 13.15 18.08 7.75
C PHE A 680 13.46 16.58 7.77
N TYR A 681 12.44 15.73 7.77
CA TYR A 681 12.60 14.28 7.81
C TYR A 681 12.95 13.73 6.42
N ASN A 682 13.82 12.71 6.39
CA ASN A 682 14.37 12.14 5.15
C ASN A 682 15.09 13.16 4.25
N SER A 683 15.74 14.17 4.85
CA SER A 683 16.56 15.16 4.17
C SER A 683 18.04 14.79 4.26
N SER A 684 18.80 14.91 3.16
CA SER A 684 20.26 14.81 3.20
C SER A 684 20.91 15.97 3.98
N ASP A 685 20.19 17.09 4.06
CA ASP A 685 20.69 18.36 4.58
C ASP A 685 20.41 18.51 6.07
N PHE A 686 19.37 17.82 6.58
CA PHE A 686 18.88 17.98 7.94
C PHE A 686 18.73 16.63 8.70
N LEU A 687 19.02 16.66 9.99
CA LEU A 687 18.77 15.58 10.95
C LEU A 687 17.77 16.08 12.00
N TYR A 688 16.53 15.61 11.92
CA TYR A 688 15.46 15.99 12.84
C TYR A 688 15.51 15.20 14.15
N ILE A 689 15.75 15.88 15.28
CA ILE A 689 15.79 15.31 16.62
C ILE A 689 14.68 15.90 17.48
N MET A 690 13.81 15.06 18.01
CA MET A 690 12.79 15.41 18.99
C MET A 690 13.33 15.32 20.42
N VAL A 691 12.99 16.30 21.27
CA VAL A 691 13.32 16.31 22.69
C VAL A 691 12.11 16.74 23.54
N PRO A 692 11.77 16.02 24.63
CA PRO A 692 12.42 14.82 25.15
C PRO A 692 11.94 13.52 24.47
N THR A 693 12.78 12.50 24.52
CA THR A 693 12.48 11.07 24.23
C THR A 693 13.08 10.22 25.35
N GLU A 694 12.82 8.91 25.41
CA GLU A 694 13.40 8.05 26.46
C GLU A 694 14.94 8.05 26.48
N HIS A 695 15.56 8.24 25.32
CA HIS A 695 17.02 8.17 25.15
C HIS A 695 17.70 9.51 24.89
N VAL A 696 16.94 10.52 24.46
CA VAL A 696 17.41 11.91 24.30
C VAL A 696 16.52 12.77 25.19
N ASP A 697 16.90 12.86 26.46
CA ASP A 697 16.24 13.69 27.47
C ASP A 697 17.15 14.83 27.92
N VAL A 698 16.55 15.85 28.52
CA VAL A 698 17.26 16.98 29.10
C VAL A 698 18.03 16.49 30.33
N PRO A 699 19.33 16.79 30.49
CA PRO A 699 20.10 16.31 31.63
C PRO A 699 19.48 16.74 32.96
N GLU A 700 19.47 15.85 33.95
CA GLU A 700 19.11 16.22 35.31
C GLU A 700 20.12 17.26 35.84
N THR A 701 19.65 18.50 36.03
CA THR A 701 20.48 19.60 36.54
C THR A 701 19.91 20.14 37.85
N GLU A 702 20.59 21.11 38.46
CA GLU A 702 20.07 21.82 39.64
C GLU A 702 18.77 22.59 39.37
N PHE A 703 18.41 22.77 38.09
CA PHE A 703 17.20 23.42 37.63
C PHE A 703 16.24 22.38 37.06
N ASP A 704 15.03 22.31 37.62
CA ASP A 704 13.99 21.37 37.18
C ASP A 704 13.16 22.02 36.05
N PHE A 705 13.05 21.33 34.92
CA PHE A 705 12.28 21.81 33.77
C PHE A 705 10.85 21.35 33.90
N ASP A 706 9.91 22.30 33.90
CA ASP A 706 8.50 21.94 33.78
C ASP A 706 8.22 21.43 32.35
N SER A 707 7.57 20.27 32.26
CA SER A 707 7.24 19.62 30.99
C SER A 707 6.15 20.34 30.19
N LEU A 708 5.42 21.26 30.82
CA LEU A 708 4.33 22.02 30.24
C LEU A 708 4.79 23.45 29.92
N VAL A 709 5.13 24.24 30.93
CA VAL A 709 5.52 25.65 30.82
C VAL A 709 6.34 26.10 32.03
N ASP A 710 7.33 26.96 31.79
CA ASP A 710 8.00 27.70 32.86
C ASP A 710 7.98 29.21 32.59
N ALA A 711 8.20 29.99 33.65
CA ALA A 711 8.26 31.45 33.60
C ALA A 711 9.71 31.97 33.52
N CYS A 712 10.67 31.12 33.15
CA CYS A 712 12.09 31.36 33.34
C CYS A 712 12.80 31.70 32.04
N GLU A 713 13.17 32.98 31.94
CA GLU A 713 13.95 33.52 30.83
C GLU A 713 15.44 33.32 31.07
N TRP A 714 16.14 32.84 30.05
CA TRP A 714 17.61 32.76 30.04
C TRP A 714 18.18 33.68 28.97
N SER A 715 19.06 34.57 29.41
CA SER A 715 19.68 35.59 28.58
C SER A 715 21.00 35.13 27.97
N THR A 716 21.50 35.90 27.00
CA THR A 716 22.86 35.74 26.45
C THR A 716 23.93 35.93 27.53
N LEU A 717 23.68 36.78 28.53
CA LEU A 717 24.60 37.01 29.65
C LEU A 717 24.74 35.76 30.52
N ASP A 718 23.64 35.04 30.78
CA ASP A 718 23.65 33.79 31.54
C ASP A 718 24.53 32.74 30.86
N ALA A 719 24.45 32.64 29.53
CA ALA A 719 25.32 31.76 28.75
C ALA A 719 26.80 32.15 28.89
N ARG A 720 27.14 33.43 28.70
CA ARG A 720 28.53 33.96 28.78
C ARG A 720 29.15 33.82 30.16
N GLN A 721 28.35 33.96 31.21
CA GLN A 721 28.81 33.77 32.60
C GLN A 721 28.96 32.29 32.98
N GLY A 722 28.63 31.37 32.07
CA GLY A 722 28.72 29.93 32.30
C GLY A 722 27.67 29.43 33.29
N GLN A 723 26.49 30.07 33.34
CA GLN A 723 25.32 29.50 34.03
C GLN A 723 24.79 28.31 33.22
N PHE A 724 24.28 27.28 33.91
CA PHE A 724 23.75 26.06 33.29
C PHE A 724 24.75 25.29 32.41
N ARG A 725 26.02 25.15 32.85
CA ARG A 725 27.11 24.52 32.07
C ARG A 725 26.78 23.12 31.53
N ILE A 726 26.07 22.30 32.29
CA ILE A 726 25.65 20.96 31.86
C ILE A 726 24.75 21.05 30.63
N ILE A 727 23.83 22.01 30.61
CA ILE A 727 22.87 22.24 29.52
C ILE A 727 23.57 22.85 28.31
N GLN A 728 24.51 23.78 28.54
CA GLN A 728 25.36 24.29 27.46
C GLN A 728 26.17 23.16 26.80
N GLY A 729 26.79 22.30 27.61
CA GLY A 729 27.55 21.15 27.13
C GLY A 729 26.69 20.14 26.38
N TRP A 730 25.47 19.88 26.88
CA TRP A 730 24.50 18.99 26.24
C TRP A 730 24.00 19.54 24.89
N LEU A 731 23.59 20.82 24.82
CA LEU A 731 23.20 21.47 23.57
C LEU A 731 24.33 21.46 22.55
N ARG A 732 25.57 21.78 22.98
CA ARG A 732 26.75 21.69 22.12
C ARG A 732 27.01 20.27 21.65
N SER A 733 26.85 19.28 22.53
CA SER A 733 27.02 17.88 22.17
C SER A 733 26.00 17.43 21.13
N LEU A 734 24.73 17.84 21.27
CA LEU A 734 23.66 17.53 20.32
C LEU A 734 23.87 18.19 18.96
N VAL A 735 24.40 19.41 18.90
CA VAL A 735 24.49 20.19 17.65
C VAL A 735 25.84 20.02 16.96
N TYR A 736 26.93 20.09 17.71
CA TYR A 736 28.29 20.09 17.16
C TYR A 736 28.93 18.71 17.14
N SER A 737 28.56 17.84 18.07
CA SER A 737 29.11 16.49 18.21
C SER A 737 28.03 15.42 18.10
N THR A 738 27.01 15.65 17.26
CA THR A 738 25.79 14.84 17.20
C THR A 738 26.07 13.36 17.02
N ARG A 739 27.05 13.01 16.17
CA ARG A 739 27.46 11.62 15.95
C ARG A 739 27.99 10.97 17.22
N LEU A 740 28.88 11.64 17.95
CA LEU A 740 29.38 11.13 19.23
C LEU A 740 28.27 11.09 20.29
N HIS A 741 27.42 12.10 20.33
CA HIS A 741 26.29 12.17 21.25
C HIS A 741 25.38 10.95 21.08
N LEU A 742 24.93 10.70 19.85
CA LEU A 742 24.06 9.58 19.54
C LEU A 742 24.76 8.23 19.72
N GLN A 743 26.06 8.11 19.46
CA GLN A 743 26.83 6.87 19.70
C GLN A 743 26.94 6.53 21.19
N ASN A 744 27.02 7.54 22.07
CA ASN A 744 27.15 7.35 23.52
C ASN A 744 25.85 6.92 24.21
N ILE A 745 24.70 7.00 23.53
CA ILE A 745 23.42 6.53 24.04
C ILE A 745 23.43 4.99 24.13
N GLN A 746 23.23 4.42 25.31
CA GLN A 746 23.19 2.95 25.46
C GLN A 746 21.79 2.43 25.09
N LEU A 747 21.71 1.57 24.06
CA LEU A 747 20.44 1.02 23.53
C LEU A 747 20.07 -0.35 24.10
N HIS A 748 20.93 -0.92 24.94
CA HIS A 748 20.66 -2.18 25.64
C HIS A 748 20.68 -1.93 27.15
N GLU A 749 19.66 -2.42 27.87
CA GLU A 749 19.72 -2.51 29.32
C GLU A 749 20.85 -3.45 29.73
N SER A 750 22.00 -2.89 30.08
CA SER A 750 22.93 -3.57 30.97
C SER A 750 22.43 -3.36 32.39
N ASN A 751 21.87 -4.40 33.01
CA ASN A 751 21.67 -4.67 34.46
C ASN A 751 21.97 -3.55 35.50
N LYS A 752 21.56 -2.30 35.28
CA LYS A 752 21.76 -1.17 36.20
C LYS A 752 20.64 -1.06 37.24
N ALA A 753 19.62 -1.93 37.17
CA ALA A 753 18.61 -2.08 38.22
C ALA A 753 19.09 -2.93 39.43
N LYS A 754 20.34 -3.45 39.43
CA LYS A 754 20.85 -4.27 40.55
C LYS A 754 22.08 -3.73 41.30
N HIS A 755 22.63 -2.57 40.93
CA HIS A 755 23.82 -2.02 41.61
C HIS A 755 23.65 -0.66 42.32
N ALA A 756 22.42 -0.14 42.45
CA ALA A 756 22.13 1.02 43.32
C ALA A 756 21.53 0.63 44.69
N LEU A 757 21.69 -0.62 45.12
CA LEU A 757 21.40 -1.09 46.49
C LEU A 757 22.72 -1.44 47.18
N ARG A 758 23.59 -0.45 47.38
CA ARG A 758 24.65 -0.39 48.40
C ARG A 758 25.46 0.91 48.22
N GLY A 759 25.05 1.96 48.92
CA GLY A 759 25.82 3.21 49.03
C GLY A 759 24.99 4.43 49.43
N GLY A 760 24.86 4.68 50.73
CA GLY A 760 24.81 6.02 51.36
C GLY A 760 23.78 7.07 50.89
N ILE A 761 22.65 7.13 51.61
CA ILE A 761 21.87 8.32 52.05
C ILE A 761 22.13 9.67 51.33
N SER A 762 21.14 10.15 50.55
CA SER A 762 20.68 11.55 50.53
C SER A 762 19.33 11.70 49.81
N LYS A 763 18.42 12.47 50.40
CA LYS A 763 16.98 12.60 50.08
C LYS A 763 16.69 13.43 48.82
N ARG A 764 15.75 12.98 47.97
CA ARG A 764 14.60 13.76 47.44
C ARG A 764 13.64 12.84 46.67
N THR A 765 12.43 12.72 47.18
CA THR A 765 11.38 11.79 46.76
C THR A 765 10.67 12.31 45.50
N ARG A 766 10.91 11.70 44.32
CA ARG A 766 9.94 11.73 43.22
C ARG A 766 8.76 10.84 43.63
N ILE A 767 7.59 11.44 43.85
CA ILE A 767 6.36 10.72 44.15
C ILE A 767 5.96 9.94 42.90
N ARG A 768 6.32 8.65 42.86
CA ARG A 768 5.87 7.69 41.85
C ARG A 768 4.51 7.18 42.30
N TRP A 769 3.45 7.69 41.68
CA TRP A 769 2.07 7.25 41.95
C TRP A 769 1.92 5.77 41.54
N LYS A 770 1.39 4.95 42.45
CA LYS A 770 1.08 3.54 42.21
C LYS A 770 -0.31 3.43 41.58
N GLU A 771 -0.37 3.02 40.32
CA GLU A 771 -1.57 2.55 39.62
C GLU A 771 -1.46 1.03 39.33
N PRO A 772 -2.58 0.32 39.02
CA PRO A 772 -2.64 -1.15 39.01
C PRO A 772 -1.73 -1.80 37.96
N VAL A 773 -1.05 -2.87 38.36
CA VAL A 773 0.25 -3.31 37.81
C VAL A 773 0.16 -4.23 36.58
N PHE A 774 -1.01 -4.52 36.00
CA PHE A 774 -1.12 -5.62 35.02
C PHE A 774 -1.25 -5.26 33.53
N GLU A 775 -1.50 -3.99 33.15
CA GLU A 775 -1.64 -3.61 31.71
C GLU A 775 -0.50 -2.75 31.14
N GLN A 776 0.37 -2.16 31.97
CA GLN A 776 1.42 -1.23 31.49
C GLN A 776 2.71 -1.91 31.01
N LYS A 777 2.98 -3.17 31.38
CA LYS A 777 4.24 -3.84 30.99
C LYS A 777 4.37 -4.07 29.48
N THR A 778 3.26 -4.21 28.76
CA THR A 778 3.23 -4.39 27.30
C THR A 778 3.32 -3.07 26.53
N TRP A 779 2.81 -1.96 27.09
CA TRP A 779 2.92 -0.63 26.48
C TRP A 779 4.27 0.03 26.72
N SER A 780 4.82 -0.08 27.94
CA SER A 780 6.17 0.45 28.25
C SER A 780 7.24 -0.26 27.41
N LYS A 781 7.15 -1.59 27.26
CA LYS A 781 8.09 -2.37 26.44
C LYS A 781 7.99 -2.05 24.93
N ARG A 782 6.77 -1.80 24.42
CA ARG A 782 6.54 -1.34 23.03
C ARG A 782 6.99 0.11 22.78
N SER A 783 7.01 0.96 23.80
CA SER A 783 7.55 2.33 23.71
C SER A 783 9.08 2.32 23.70
N LEU A 784 9.67 1.52 24.60
CA LEU A 784 11.11 1.24 24.69
C LEU A 784 11.68 0.73 23.36
N ASP A 785 11.04 -0.28 22.75
CA ASP A 785 11.50 -0.85 21.48
C ASP A 785 11.42 0.15 20.31
N ARG A 786 10.45 1.09 20.33
CA ARG A 786 10.32 2.16 19.31
C ARG A 786 11.36 3.26 19.49
N ASP A 787 11.65 3.67 20.72
CA ASP A 787 12.64 4.72 21.01
C ASP A 787 14.07 4.23 20.73
N VAL A 788 14.35 2.94 20.97
CA VAL A 788 15.60 2.30 20.56
C VAL A 788 15.77 2.32 19.05
N GLU A 789 14.72 1.97 18.29
CA GLU A 789 14.75 1.99 16.82
C GLU A 789 14.92 3.41 16.28
N TYR A 790 14.26 4.40 16.89
CA TYR A 790 14.44 5.81 16.57
C TYR A 790 15.90 6.27 16.70
N ILE A 791 16.62 5.88 17.76
CA ILE A 791 18.05 6.21 17.87
C ILE A 791 18.90 5.46 16.84
N ARG A 792 18.55 4.23 16.46
CA ARG A 792 19.22 3.50 15.38
C ARG A 792 19.03 4.19 14.04
N GLU A 793 17.82 4.68 13.74
CA GLU A 793 17.53 5.48 12.56
C GLU A 793 18.38 6.75 12.50
N LEU A 794 18.45 7.52 13.60
CA LEU A 794 19.27 8.74 13.65
C LEU A 794 20.76 8.44 13.41
N ARG A 795 21.27 7.34 13.98
CA ARG A 795 22.66 6.88 13.76
C ARG A 795 22.89 6.46 12.31
N GLN A 796 21.94 5.77 11.69
CA GLN A 796 22.02 5.35 10.30
C GLN A 796 21.99 6.56 9.36
N HIS A 797 21.10 7.51 9.61
CA HIS A 797 21.00 8.76 8.85
C HIS A 797 22.31 9.54 8.86
N LEU A 798 22.95 9.71 10.03
CA LEU A 798 24.26 10.36 10.12
C LEU A 798 25.41 9.58 9.47
N ASN A 799 25.30 8.26 9.35
CA ASN A 799 26.28 7.46 8.62
C ASN A 799 26.14 7.64 7.10
N GLN A 800 24.91 7.82 6.61
CA GLN A 800 24.60 8.05 5.20
C GLN A 800 24.84 9.51 4.79
N ASN A 801 24.53 10.45 5.68
CA ASN A 801 24.62 11.89 5.46
C ASN A 801 25.50 12.56 6.54
N PRO A 802 26.84 12.48 6.44
CA PRO A 802 27.75 13.03 7.45
C PRO A 802 27.65 14.55 7.64
N ASN A 803 27.11 15.25 6.63
CA ASN A 803 27.04 16.70 6.56
C ASN A 803 25.67 17.27 6.96
N ALA A 804 24.72 16.41 7.33
CA ALA A 804 23.39 16.83 7.76
C ALA A 804 23.47 17.71 9.02
N ARG A 805 22.73 18.83 9.03
CA ARG A 805 22.63 19.74 10.17
C ARG A 805 21.45 19.42 11.06
N VAL A 806 21.61 19.64 12.36
CA VAL A 806 20.59 19.26 13.32
C VAL A 806 19.40 20.22 13.27
N VAL A 807 18.20 19.65 13.33
CA VAL A 807 16.93 20.32 13.59
C VAL A 807 16.41 19.83 14.93
N LEU A 808 16.50 20.67 15.96
CA LEU A 808 16.04 20.35 17.32
C LEU A 808 14.58 20.78 17.50
N ASN A 809 13.66 19.82 17.64
CA ASN A 809 12.29 20.10 18.05
C ASN A 809 12.14 19.97 19.57
N LEU A 810 12.06 21.10 20.25
CA LEU A 810 11.90 21.21 21.70
C LEU A 810 10.41 21.30 22.05
N ARG A 811 9.81 20.17 22.44
CA ARG A 811 8.35 20.03 22.64
C ARG A 811 7.79 20.70 23.90
N SER A 812 8.64 21.03 24.87
CA SER A 812 8.21 21.74 26.08
C SER A 812 8.09 23.24 25.83
N GLY A 813 7.01 23.85 26.33
CA GLY A 813 6.79 25.30 26.28
C GLY A 813 7.90 26.10 26.97
N SER A 814 8.63 25.46 27.89
CA SER A 814 9.71 26.02 28.68
C SER A 814 10.91 26.55 27.87
N TRP A 815 11.06 26.15 26.60
CA TRP A 815 12.23 26.52 25.79
C TRP A 815 12.11 27.84 25.03
N ALA A 816 10.89 28.31 24.75
CA ALA A 816 10.68 29.55 23.99
C ALA A 816 11.33 30.76 24.70
N LEU A 817 11.22 30.84 26.02
CA LEU A 817 11.79 31.93 26.83
C LEU A 817 13.33 31.87 26.96
N LYS A 818 13.97 30.82 26.43
CA LYS A 818 15.41 30.56 26.55
C LYS A 818 16.14 30.69 25.21
N LEU A 819 15.45 31.07 24.13
CA LEU A 819 16.07 31.20 22.80
C LEU A 819 17.32 32.10 22.77
N PRO A 820 17.40 33.25 23.48
CA PRO A 820 18.63 34.06 23.49
C PRO A 820 19.83 33.31 24.09
N PHE A 821 19.62 32.55 25.15
CA PHE A 821 20.64 31.67 25.70
C PHE A 821 21.05 30.58 24.70
N ILE A 822 20.09 29.92 24.05
CA ILE A 822 20.37 28.86 23.06
C ILE A 822 21.15 29.45 21.86
N GLN A 823 20.79 30.65 21.40
CA GLN A 823 21.48 31.37 20.33
C GLN A 823 22.93 31.68 20.70
N GLU A 824 23.22 32.06 21.95
CA GLU A 824 24.59 32.29 22.41
C GLU A 824 25.38 30.97 22.54
N VAL A 825 24.73 29.86 22.90
CA VAL A 825 25.36 28.53 23.04
C VAL A 825 25.66 27.88 21.69
N ILE A 826 24.72 27.96 20.75
CA ILE A 826 24.82 27.40 19.39
C ILE A 826 25.55 28.37 18.46
N GLY A 827 25.48 29.68 18.65
CA GLY A 827 26.15 30.66 17.79
C GLY A 827 25.29 31.18 16.63
N SER A 828 25.86 32.08 15.82
CA SER A 828 25.15 32.88 14.81
C SER A 828 24.52 32.10 13.65
N SER A 829 24.91 30.84 13.44
CA SER A 829 24.32 29.94 12.43
C SER A 829 22.98 29.33 12.85
N MET A 830 22.52 29.57 14.09
CA MET A 830 21.22 29.12 14.55
C MET A 830 20.08 29.87 13.83
N ARG A 831 19.04 29.13 13.48
CA ARG A 831 17.76 29.64 12.96
C ARG A 831 16.64 29.07 13.82
N ALA A 832 15.84 29.93 14.45
CA ALA A 832 14.74 29.53 15.32
C ALA A 832 13.39 29.64 14.62
N ILE A 833 12.56 28.60 14.72
CA ILE A 833 11.17 28.60 14.26
C ILE A 833 10.26 28.50 15.48
N TYR A 834 9.40 29.50 15.70
CA TYR A 834 8.40 29.47 16.75
C TYR A 834 7.02 29.28 16.16
N VAL A 835 6.41 28.13 16.48
CA VAL A 835 5.05 27.79 16.05
C VAL A 835 4.07 28.28 17.10
N VAL A 836 3.14 29.14 16.69
CA VAL A 836 2.06 29.65 17.56
C VAL A 836 0.72 29.16 17.05
N ARG A 837 -0.17 28.78 17.96
CA ARG A 837 -1.52 28.28 17.65
C ARG A 837 -2.59 29.23 18.18
N ASP A 838 -3.73 29.32 17.50
CA ASP A 838 -4.89 30.09 17.95
C ASP A 838 -5.28 29.66 19.39
N PRO A 839 -5.40 30.59 20.35
CA PRO A 839 -5.73 30.24 21.73
C PRO A 839 -7.07 29.51 21.85
N ARG A 840 -8.03 29.76 20.96
CA ARG A 840 -9.34 29.09 20.95
C ARG A 840 -9.19 27.63 20.56
N ALA A 841 -8.40 27.36 19.51
CA ALA A 841 -8.07 26.00 19.09
C ALA A 841 -7.23 25.26 20.12
N TRP A 842 -6.25 25.93 20.73
CA TRP A 842 -5.37 25.34 21.75
C TRP A 842 -6.14 24.98 23.03
N VAL A 843 -6.99 25.88 23.55
CA VAL A 843 -7.86 25.59 24.70
C VAL A 843 -8.85 24.48 24.36
N TYR A 844 -9.37 24.45 23.14
CA TYR A 844 -10.26 23.38 22.68
C TYR A 844 -9.58 22.02 22.75
N VAL A 845 -8.36 21.89 22.22
CA VAL A 845 -7.59 20.64 22.31
C VAL A 845 -7.32 20.25 23.76
N MET A 846 -6.98 21.20 24.63
CA MET A 846 -6.68 20.90 26.02
C MET A 846 -7.88 20.39 26.84
N LEU A 847 -9.09 20.81 26.52
CA LEU A 847 -10.30 20.51 27.31
C LEU A 847 -11.28 19.55 26.65
N TYR A 848 -11.38 19.56 25.32
CA TYR A 848 -12.50 18.98 24.58
C TYR A 848 -12.12 17.86 23.60
N SER A 849 -10.84 17.70 23.21
CA SER A 849 -10.45 16.70 22.21
C SER A 849 -10.37 15.25 22.73
N SER A 850 -10.28 15.05 24.05
CA SER A 850 -10.15 13.72 24.66
C SER A 850 -10.96 13.57 25.95
N LYS A 851 -11.33 12.33 26.30
CA LYS A 851 -11.92 11.97 27.60
C LYS A 851 -11.10 10.84 28.26
N PRO A 852 -10.46 11.07 29.42
CA PRO A 852 -10.37 12.32 30.18
C PRO A 852 -9.62 13.44 29.40
N SER A 853 -9.90 14.70 29.74
CA SER A 853 -9.29 15.86 29.06
C SER A 853 -7.78 15.91 29.25
N LEU A 854 -7.04 16.51 28.30
CA LEU A 854 -5.59 16.71 28.44
C LEU A 854 -5.24 17.58 29.65
N TYR A 855 -6.11 18.53 29.99
CA TYR A 855 -5.99 19.36 31.19
C TYR A 855 -5.93 18.51 32.47
N SER A 856 -6.72 17.44 32.53
CA SER A 856 -6.70 16.48 33.64
C SER A 856 -5.56 15.48 33.52
N LEU A 857 -5.35 14.89 32.34
CA LEU A 857 -4.32 13.87 32.09
C LEU A 857 -2.89 14.38 32.36
N LYS A 858 -2.61 15.63 31.97
CA LYS A 858 -1.31 16.28 32.20
C LYS A 858 -1.23 16.99 33.56
N ASN A 859 -2.24 16.86 34.42
CA ASN A 859 -2.31 17.50 35.73
C ASN A 859 -1.88 18.99 35.73
N ILE A 860 -2.43 19.76 34.78
CA ILE A 860 -2.07 21.17 34.56
C ILE A 860 -2.13 22.01 35.87
N PRO A 861 -3.12 21.83 36.77
CA PRO A 861 -3.13 22.55 38.05
C PRO A 861 -1.88 22.32 38.91
N GLN A 862 -1.34 21.10 38.92
CA GLN A 862 -0.14 20.79 39.69
C GLN A 862 1.10 21.47 39.09
N HIS A 863 1.26 21.44 37.77
CA HIS A 863 2.35 22.14 37.07
C HIS A 863 2.30 23.66 37.33
N LEU A 864 1.11 24.26 37.24
CA LEU A 864 0.94 25.68 37.54
C LEU A 864 1.23 26.00 39.02
N ALA A 865 0.87 25.13 39.95
CA ALA A 865 1.21 25.32 41.36
C ALA A 865 2.74 25.30 41.58
N LEU A 866 3.49 24.44 40.87
CA LEU A 866 4.95 24.36 40.94
C LEU A 866 5.63 25.65 40.44
N ILE A 867 5.09 26.30 39.40
CA ILE A 867 5.61 27.58 38.88
C ILE A 867 5.57 28.69 39.96
N PHE A 868 4.57 28.64 40.85
CA PHE A 868 4.33 29.70 41.85
C PHE A 868 4.67 29.31 43.29
N GLN A 869 5.17 28.10 43.54
CA GLN A 869 5.61 27.66 44.88
C GLN A 869 6.85 28.45 45.33
N GLU A 870 6.72 29.18 46.44
CA GLU A 870 7.85 29.81 47.12
C GLU A 870 8.51 28.79 48.06
N ASN A 871 9.38 27.93 47.52
CA ASN A 871 10.20 27.04 48.35
C ASN A 871 11.69 27.39 48.29
N SER A 872 12.22 27.64 49.48
CA SER A 872 13.57 28.02 49.84
C SER A 872 14.55 26.85 49.66
N GLY A 873 15.26 26.80 48.52
CA GLY A 873 16.44 25.95 48.38
C GLY A 873 16.87 25.59 46.95
N ARG A 874 18.00 26.19 46.53
CA ARG A 874 18.83 25.98 45.31
C ARG A 874 18.38 26.73 44.04
N ASN A 875 19.27 27.62 43.59
CA ASN A 875 19.35 28.43 42.36
C ASN A 875 18.03 28.85 41.69
N LYS A 876 17.57 30.05 42.08
CA LYS A 876 16.34 30.71 41.63
C LYS A 876 16.34 31.00 40.12
N CYS A 877 15.18 30.82 39.51
CA CYS A 877 14.74 31.57 38.34
C CYS A 877 14.75 33.08 38.67
N PRO A 878 15.38 33.97 37.88
CA PRO A 878 15.54 35.38 38.21
C PRO A 878 14.21 36.15 38.09
N GLY A 879 13.29 35.97 39.05
CA GLY A 879 12.08 36.75 39.29
C GLY A 879 10.90 36.49 38.35
N LEU A 880 9.75 36.11 38.92
CA LEU A 880 8.48 35.94 38.20
C LEU A 880 8.09 37.25 37.48
N ARG A 881 8.03 37.19 36.15
CA ARG A 881 7.79 38.34 35.27
C ARG A 881 6.33 38.81 35.32
N VAL A 882 6.09 40.05 34.88
CA VAL A 882 4.83 40.78 35.05
C VAL A 882 3.66 40.03 34.38
N GLU A 883 3.95 39.40 33.25
CA GLU A 883 3.01 38.65 32.41
C GLU A 883 2.39 37.44 33.16
N PHE A 884 3.15 36.78 34.03
CA PHE A 884 2.68 35.63 34.82
C PHE A 884 2.01 36.02 36.16
N ARG A 885 2.05 37.31 36.56
CA ARG A 885 1.44 37.77 37.83
C ARG A 885 -0.08 37.66 37.82
N VAL A 886 -0.70 37.91 36.66
CA VAL A 886 -2.17 37.81 36.51
C VAL A 886 -2.61 36.35 36.61
N LEU A 887 -1.86 35.43 35.98
CA LEU A 887 -2.10 33.99 36.10
C LEU A 887 -1.99 33.51 37.55
N LYS A 888 -0.98 33.98 38.32
CA LYS A 888 -0.83 33.68 39.76
C LYS A 888 -2.10 34.08 40.54
N ARG A 889 -2.67 35.27 40.28
CA ARG A 889 -3.91 35.74 40.94
C ARG A 889 -5.12 34.89 40.56
N VAL A 890 -5.26 34.53 39.28
CA VAL A 890 -6.38 33.71 38.80
C VAL A 890 -6.36 32.32 39.44
N LEU A 891 -5.18 31.74 39.65
CA LEU A 891 -5.02 30.42 40.29
C LEU A 891 -5.32 30.40 41.79
N THR A 892 -5.20 31.53 42.49
CA THR A 892 -5.50 31.65 43.92
C THR A 892 -6.99 31.74 44.26
N LEU A 893 -7.87 31.83 43.26
CA LEU A 893 -9.32 31.93 43.45
C LEU A 893 -9.97 30.54 43.64
N SER A 894 -10.88 30.39 44.59
CA SER A 894 -11.42 29.11 45.09
C SER A 894 -12.32 28.31 44.12
N LYS A 895 -12.63 28.85 42.94
CA LYS A 895 -13.31 28.15 41.82
C LYS A 895 -12.70 28.57 40.50
N THR A 896 -11.59 27.97 40.10
CA THR A 896 -10.92 28.30 38.85
C THR A 896 -11.60 27.64 37.66
N ASN A 897 -12.10 28.45 36.72
CA ASN A 897 -12.58 27.97 35.43
C ASN A 897 -11.37 27.50 34.59
N PRO A 898 -11.27 26.22 34.18
CA PRO A 898 -10.14 25.71 33.38
C PRO A 898 -9.88 26.50 32.09
N VAL A 899 -10.93 27.01 31.45
CA VAL A 899 -10.85 27.85 30.24
C VAL A 899 -10.12 29.15 30.54
N LEU A 900 -10.46 29.80 31.66
CA LEU A 900 -9.85 31.07 32.06
C LEU A 900 -8.37 30.87 32.45
N VAL A 901 -8.05 29.77 33.14
CA VAL A 901 -6.68 29.40 33.49
C VAL A 901 -5.83 29.17 32.24
N LEU A 902 -6.32 28.37 31.30
CA LEU A 902 -5.61 28.09 30.04
C LEU A 902 -5.47 29.34 29.15
N ALA A 903 -6.48 30.21 29.10
CA ALA A 903 -6.41 31.47 28.37
C ALA A 903 -5.33 32.40 28.94
N HIS A 904 -5.29 32.60 30.27
CA HIS A 904 -4.24 33.40 30.90
C HIS A 904 -2.86 32.76 30.80
N LEU A 905 -2.77 31.43 30.78
CA LEU A 905 -1.52 30.72 30.57
C LEU A 905 -0.97 30.94 29.15
N TRP A 906 -1.81 30.75 28.12
CA TRP A 906 -1.44 31.01 26.74
C TRP A 906 -1.02 32.47 26.55
N LEU A 907 -1.77 33.41 27.14
CA LEU A 907 -1.48 34.85 27.09
C LEU A 907 -0.11 35.17 27.71
N ALA A 908 0.12 34.74 28.96
CA ALA A 908 1.35 35.04 29.68
C ALA A 908 2.58 34.48 28.95
N HIS A 909 2.51 33.23 28.51
CA HIS A 909 3.61 32.57 27.82
C HIS A 909 3.89 33.17 26.45
N THR A 910 2.86 33.31 25.61
CA THR A 910 3.02 33.83 24.24
C THR A 910 3.46 35.29 24.24
N ALA A 911 2.96 36.12 25.17
CA ALA A 911 3.41 37.50 25.31
C ALA A 911 4.89 37.60 25.69
N SER A 912 5.32 36.79 26.68
CA SER A 912 6.72 36.74 27.08
C SER A 912 7.62 36.19 25.96
N ALA A 913 7.19 35.15 25.24
CA ALA A 913 7.93 34.59 24.11
C ALA A 913 8.13 35.64 23.01
N LEU A 914 7.06 36.36 22.60
CA LEU A 914 7.18 37.43 21.61
C LEU A 914 8.18 38.51 22.04
N ARG A 915 8.15 38.95 23.30
CA ARG A 915 9.11 39.94 23.82
C ARG A 915 10.55 39.42 23.81
N VAL A 916 10.77 38.18 24.23
CA VAL A 916 12.10 37.57 24.28
C VAL A 916 12.66 37.42 22.87
N HIS A 917 11.83 37.00 21.92
CA HIS A 917 12.24 36.79 20.53
C HIS A 917 12.51 38.11 19.80
N ASP A 918 11.84 39.21 20.17
CA ASP A 918 12.12 40.56 19.64
C ASP A 918 13.58 41.01 19.92
N SER A 919 14.29 40.37 20.87
CA SER A 919 15.70 40.64 21.16
C SER A 919 16.70 39.86 20.29
N LEU A 920 16.24 38.91 19.48
CA LEU A 920 17.06 38.13 18.56
C LEU A 920 17.25 38.88 17.23
N PRO A 921 18.36 38.65 16.51
CA PRO A 921 18.52 39.13 15.13
C PRO A 921 17.33 38.73 14.24
N THR A 922 16.90 39.63 13.35
CA THR A 922 15.74 39.42 12.49
C THR A 922 15.92 38.28 11.48
N ASP A 923 17.17 37.93 11.16
CA ASP A 923 17.54 36.80 10.30
C ASP A 923 17.68 35.48 11.06
N SER A 924 17.63 35.48 12.40
CA SER A 924 17.78 34.27 13.22
C SER A 924 16.47 33.72 13.77
N TYR A 925 15.33 34.37 13.55
CA TYR A 925 14.03 33.97 14.09
C TYR A 925 12.88 34.11 13.09
N LEU A 926 12.05 33.07 12.97
CA LEU A 926 10.82 33.03 12.18
C LEU A 926 9.62 32.61 13.04
N ARG A 927 8.52 33.34 12.91
CA ARG A 927 7.24 33.01 13.55
C ARG A 927 6.28 32.42 12.53
N VAL A 928 5.68 31.28 12.85
CA VAL A 928 4.72 30.57 11.98
C VAL A 928 3.44 30.27 12.74
N LYS A 929 2.28 30.54 12.15
CA LYS A 929 0.99 30.12 12.73
C LYS A 929 0.71 28.67 12.34
N PHE A 930 0.28 27.85 13.29
CA PHE A 930 -0.11 26.46 13.00
C PHE A 930 -1.23 26.40 11.96
N GLU A 931 -2.16 27.35 12.02
CA GLU A 931 -3.26 27.47 11.08
C GLU A 931 -2.79 27.74 9.65
N ASP A 932 -1.69 28.49 9.46
CA ASP A 932 -1.15 28.76 8.12
C ASP A 932 -0.47 27.51 7.55
N ILE A 933 0.19 26.70 8.40
CA ILE A 933 0.75 25.41 7.98
C ILE A 933 -0.34 24.51 7.40
N VAL A 934 -1.57 24.55 7.94
CA VAL A 934 -2.68 23.69 7.52
C VAL A 934 -3.50 24.29 6.37
N HIS A 935 -3.77 25.60 6.36
CA HIS A 935 -4.58 26.23 5.30
C HIS A 935 -3.75 26.60 4.06
N PHE A 936 -2.46 26.92 4.25
CA PHE A 936 -1.54 27.40 3.22
C PHE A 936 -0.21 26.63 3.32
N PRO A 937 -0.23 25.29 3.17
CA PRO A 937 0.95 24.44 3.39
C PRO A 937 2.09 24.78 2.42
N GLN A 938 1.78 25.16 1.18
CA GLN A 938 2.77 25.50 0.18
C GLN A 938 3.49 26.80 0.52
N GLU A 939 2.73 27.87 0.72
CA GLU A 939 3.25 29.20 1.03
C GLU A 939 4.04 29.18 2.33
N THR A 940 3.58 28.39 3.32
CA THR A 940 4.27 28.25 4.60
C THR A 940 5.58 27.44 4.48
N ALA A 941 5.61 26.39 3.66
CA ALA A 941 6.84 25.64 3.39
C ALA A 941 7.89 26.51 2.67
N GLU A 942 7.46 27.25 1.64
CA GLU A 942 8.31 28.18 0.90
C GLU A 942 8.87 29.28 1.81
N LEU A 943 8.05 29.84 2.69
CA LEU A 943 8.48 30.82 3.70
C LEU A 943 9.56 30.25 4.64
N ILE A 944 9.35 29.05 5.18
CA ILE A 944 10.29 28.41 6.11
C ILE A 944 11.62 28.10 5.40
N HIS A 945 11.57 27.50 4.22
CA HIS A 945 12.77 27.11 3.48
C HIS A 945 13.55 28.33 2.95
N SER A 946 12.86 29.38 2.50
CA SER A 946 13.49 30.65 2.15
C SER A 946 14.21 31.28 3.35
N PHE A 947 13.62 31.21 4.55
CA PHE A 947 14.24 31.69 5.78
C PHE A 947 15.50 30.87 6.16
N LEU A 948 15.51 29.58 5.86
CA LEU A 948 16.66 28.71 6.10
C LEU A 948 17.75 28.80 5.02
N GLY A 949 17.47 29.47 3.89
CA GLY A 949 18.39 29.57 2.76
C GLY A 949 18.54 28.27 1.97
N VAL A 950 17.53 27.39 2.01
CA VAL A 950 17.51 26.08 1.34
C VAL A 950 16.27 25.98 0.46
N PRO A 951 16.32 25.52 -0.80
CA PRO A 951 15.12 25.37 -1.62
C PRO A 951 14.15 24.33 -1.02
N VAL A 952 12.85 24.52 -1.23
CA VAL A 952 11.84 23.48 -0.93
C VAL A 952 11.93 22.42 -2.02
N THR A 953 12.04 21.14 -1.64
CA THR A 953 11.96 20.05 -2.62
C THR A 953 10.49 19.74 -2.96
N PRO A 954 10.17 19.37 -4.21
CA PRO A 954 8.81 18.95 -4.57
C PRO A 954 8.29 17.79 -3.72
N ALA A 955 9.17 16.87 -3.28
CA ALA A 955 8.81 15.76 -2.41
C ALA A 955 8.39 16.24 -1.01
N THR A 956 9.17 17.13 -0.40
CA THR A 956 8.87 17.75 0.90
C THR A 956 7.54 18.53 0.85
N LEU A 957 7.35 19.31 -0.22
CA LEU A 957 6.13 20.08 -0.43
C LEU A 957 4.91 19.16 -0.56
N ASN A 958 4.99 18.14 -1.41
CA ASN A 958 3.92 17.16 -1.60
C ASN A 958 3.60 16.42 -0.30
N GLN A 959 4.60 16.05 0.51
CA GLN A 959 4.37 15.42 1.81
C GLN A 959 3.59 16.34 2.75
N LEU A 960 3.97 17.61 2.88
CA LEU A 960 3.24 18.55 3.74
C LEU A 960 1.81 18.82 3.22
N MET A 961 1.65 18.97 1.90
CA MET A 961 0.34 19.15 1.27
C MET A 961 -0.57 17.95 1.48
N LEU A 962 -0.06 16.73 1.33
CA LEU A 962 -0.82 15.50 1.59
C LEU A 962 -1.17 15.37 3.07
N THR A 963 -0.21 15.59 3.97
CA THR A 963 -0.42 15.54 5.43
C THR A 963 -1.50 16.51 5.91
N THR A 964 -1.63 17.67 5.25
CA THR A 964 -2.59 18.72 5.64
C THR A 964 -3.94 18.61 4.93
N SER A 965 -4.00 18.01 3.73
CA SER A 965 -5.23 17.90 2.94
C SER A 965 -5.96 16.56 3.12
N THR A 966 -5.24 15.50 3.48
CA THR A 966 -5.80 14.16 3.66
C THR A 966 -6.03 13.91 5.15
N ASN A 967 -7.18 13.35 5.54
CA ASN A 967 -7.43 12.90 6.92
C ASN A 967 -6.58 11.66 7.29
N LEU A 968 -5.37 11.52 6.71
CA LEU A 968 -4.47 10.36 6.84
C LEU A 968 -3.39 10.59 7.90
N TYR A 969 -3.20 11.84 8.37
CA TYR A 969 -2.25 12.17 9.43
C TYR A 969 -2.95 12.69 10.68
N SER A 970 -2.70 12.02 11.80
CA SER A 970 -3.27 12.38 13.09
C SER A 970 -2.20 12.87 14.07
N LEU A 971 -2.42 13.99 14.75
CA LEU A 971 -1.60 14.33 15.92
C LEU A 971 -2.02 13.48 17.11
N MET A 972 -1.03 13.10 17.92
CA MET A 972 -1.17 12.22 19.09
C MET A 972 -2.33 12.59 20.05
N TYR A 973 -2.73 13.87 20.10
CA TYR A 973 -3.76 14.37 21.02
C TYR A 973 -4.97 15.03 20.34
N GLU A 974 -4.98 15.09 19.00
CA GLU A 974 -5.99 15.84 18.23
C GLU A 974 -6.75 14.96 17.22
N GLY A 975 -6.19 13.79 16.85
CA GLY A 975 -6.73 13.03 15.73
C GLY A 975 -6.37 13.69 14.39
N ASP A 976 -7.17 13.45 13.37
CA ASP A 976 -6.89 13.81 11.98
C ASP A 976 -6.81 15.33 11.77
N ILE A 977 -5.69 15.80 11.21
CA ILE A 977 -5.52 17.20 10.83
C ILE A 977 -6.13 17.44 9.46
N SER A 978 -7.06 18.39 9.37
CA SER A 978 -7.54 18.91 8.09
C SER A 978 -8.06 20.34 8.24
N PRO A 979 -8.17 21.13 7.15
CA PRO A 979 -8.79 22.45 7.17
C PRO A 979 -10.21 22.44 7.76
N SER A 980 -10.94 21.32 7.61
CA SER A 980 -12.27 21.12 8.20
C SER A 980 -12.27 20.87 9.71
N ASN A 981 -11.20 20.28 10.25
CA ASN A 981 -11.11 19.89 11.67
C ASN A 981 -10.38 20.92 12.54
N ILE A 982 -9.44 21.69 11.99
CA ILE A 982 -8.65 22.68 12.76
C ILE A 982 -9.50 23.77 13.42
N ASN A 983 -10.69 24.03 12.86
CA ASN A 983 -11.68 24.98 13.37
C ASN A 983 -12.84 24.30 14.14
N ALA A 984 -12.69 23.04 14.57
CA ALA A 984 -13.75 22.29 15.29
C ALA A 984 -14.27 23.04 16.53
N TRP A 985 -13.41 23.83 17.19
CA TRP A 985 -13.78 24.70 18.30
C TRP A 985 -14.94 25.65 17.97
N ARG A 986 -15.10 26.10 16.72
CA ARG A 986 -16.20 26.99 16.30
C ARG A 986 -17.58 26.34 16.46
N ARG A 987 -17.67 25.03 16.29
CA ARG A 987 -18.93 24.26 16.37
C ARG A 987 -19.14 23.65 17.75
N ASN A 988 -18.06 23.26 18.42
CA ASN A 988 -18.11 22.37 19.57
C ASN A 988 -17.78 23.05 20.91
N MET A 989 -17.17 24.25 20.90
CA MET A 989 -16.88 25.01 22.13
C MET A 989 -18.04 25.97 22.45
N PRO A 990 -18.50 26.06 23.71
CA PRO A 990 -19.54 27.02 24.09
C PRO A 990 -19.16 28.47 23.77
N GLN A 991 -20.08 29.23 23.16
CA GLN A 991 -19.81 30.63 22.77
C GLN A 991 -19.36 31.52 23.93
N LYS A 992 -19.89 31.27 25.15
CA LYS A 992 -19.48 31.99 26.36
C LYS A 992 -18.00 31.78 26.68
N GLU A 993 -17.47 30.59 26.43
CA GLU A 993 -16.05 30.25 26.65
C GLU A 993 -15.16 30.84 25.56
N ILE A 994 -15.62 30.83 24.30
CA ILE A 994 -14.93 31.51 23.19
C ILE A 994 -14.75 32.99 23.53
N ARG A 995 -15.80 33.67 24.02
CA ARG A 995 -15.73 35.08 24.45
C ARG A 995 -14.73 35.29 25.60
N ILE A 996 -14.70 34.41 26.59
CA ILE A 996 -13.72 34.48 27.69
C ILE A 996 -12.29 34.42 27.15
N ILE A 997 -12.01 33.50 26.22
CA ILE A 997 -10.68 33.37 25.59
C ILE A 997 -10.35 34.62 24.80
N GLU A 998 -11.27 35.12 23.97
CA GLU A 998 -11.05 36.32 23.17
C GLU A 998 -10.81 37.55 24.04
N ASP A 999 -11.66 37.83 25.02
CA ASP A 999 -11.51 39.00 25.89
C ASP A 999 -10.22 38.96 26.70
N THR A 1000 -9.78 37.76 27.10
CA THR A 1000 -8.50 37.56 27.81
C THR A 1000 -7.30 37.75 26.88
N CYS A 1001 -7.31 37.11 25.71
CA CYS A 1001 -6.15 37.01 24.83
C CYS A 1001 -6.09 38.09 23.72
N TRP A 1002 -7.12 38.94 23.60
CA TRP A 1002 -7.37 39.80 22.44
C TRP A 1002 -6.16 40.62 21.99
N PHE A 1003 -5.46 41.24 22.95
CA PHE A 1003 -4.32 42.11 22.64
C PHE A 1003 -3.21 41.36 21.89
N VAL A 1004 -2.87 40.15 22.34
CA VAL A 1004 -1.84 39.30 21.69
C VAL A 1004 -2.41 38.63 20.43
N MET A 1005 -3.67 38.21 20.44
CA MET A 1005 -4.34 37.67 19.25
C MET A 1005 -4.31 38.65 18.08
N LYS A 1006 -4.62 39.93 18.34
CA LYS A 1006 -4.57 41.00 17.34
C LYS A 1006 -3.15 41.21 16.81
N ARG A 1007 -2.12 41.18 17.69
CA ARG A 1007 -0.70 41.29 17.29
C ARG A 1007 -0.24 40.10 16.42
N LEU A 1008 -0.86 38.94 16.59
CA LEU A 1008 -0.60 37.72 15.80
C LEU A 1008 -1.45 37.61 14.53
N GLY A 1009 -2.39 38.53 14.28
CA GLY A 1009 -3.24 38.56 13.10
C GLY A 1009 -4.50 37.69 13.18
N TYR A 1010 -4.95 37.31 14.37
CA TYR A 1010 -6.24 36.61 14.55
C TYR A 1010 -7.42 37.59 14.61
N SER A 1011 -8.56 37.19 14.03
CA SER A 1011 -9.82 37.93 14.07
C SER A 1011 -10.78 37.40 15.15
N ARG A 1012 -11.68 38.26 15.65
CA ARG A 1012 -12.78 37.83 16.56
C ARG A 1012 -13.74 36.92 15.81
N PHE A 1013 -14.27 35.94 16.53
CA PHE A 1013 -15.32 35.08 16.05
C PHE A 1013 -16.64 35.87 16.03
N VAL A 1014 -17.15 36.15 14.83
CA VAL A 1014 -18.49 36.71 14.62
C VAL A 1014 -19.42 35.54 14.36
N SER A 1015 -20.43 35.35 15.22
CA SER A 1015 -21.38 34.23 15.13
C SER A 1015 -22.31 34.36 13.95
#